data_AF-A0AAV3J619-F1
#
_entry.id   AF-A0AAV3J619-F1
#
_cell.length_a   1.000
_cell.length_b   1.000
_cell.length_c   1.000
_cell.angle_alpha   90.00
_cell.angle_beta   90.00
_cell.angle_gamma   90.00
#
_symmetry.space_group_name_H-M   'P 1'
#
loop_
_entity.id
_entity.type
_entity.pdbx_description
1 polymer ?
#
loop_
_entity_poly.entity_id
_entity_poly.type
_entity_poly.pdbx_seq_one_letter_code
_entity_poly.pdbx_strand_id
1 'polypeptide(L)'
;MRKSNLVKSAVTLFTVLGFTLPSGFAAAETINTEATSTQISSTSNENSISEVNSETSSQTTGADSTVEATVESSSELDNEPKSTATVPIQLLGINDFHGALSTTGSYYDATGNKTSNAGTAALLAGYFNQAETAFKAQNNTGKTLRVQAGDMVGASPANSGLLQDQPTMRILNQMKFAVGTLGNHEFDEGLGEFNRILTGTKPDPSSGFLPIVKEYNEDYSQDELKGGFDLVIANVHEKDGSIPYGWKPYTIKNVGTAAEPINIGFIGVVTTEIPNLVLAEHHKDYTFTDPAEEIVKYSKELVDQDVNAIVVLGHTPSVQGSGETVSGETAEIMNKVKQTDPDNSVDAFFAGHNHVYTNGVVGNTRIVQSTSQGKGYIDLRGEYDPATKDFASTPKATVSAVDPTKGIAKDAAIEEIVADADTRVAQVTEQKIGTADKAEDISRTVNEMGESPVGNLVTDAQVYMANKNGVPVDFAMTNNGGIRDDLKVKPDSSITWGAAQAVQPFGNIMQIVEMTGQQIENVLNQQDEKYFLQVSGLKYTVEKNDTSFVVKEMKKADGTPIEADKTYKLIINDFLYGGGDGFSEFTNAKLTGALDPDTETFIGYIKDLEAKGQKVSAAIEGRKTLATTEPTDPAKEETEKIKAETKLNDYREGDKYLTGKTIPNGKVTFTSEKARVLAQGIADKDGNISIAVDQLGLKEGQELAVTIAGANGGEASFTVKVLPKATEPNDPAKDETEKIKAKTTFNDYREGDKVLTGQTIPKGKVTITPVKARALAQGTADKDGKITIAVDQLGLKEGQEVTVTIAGDNGGEASFTVKVLPKATEPTDPVAEETKRIKNETEVDDLYEGGQYLTGKTIPNATVEVAVEETTAANVVQPVAVQAATAAPQKSGADGEFKLDVQALGLLEDDQVHLIITGEKGGSGEFLVDVLGDAAAKETEQIKKVTKFANIYEGDTELTGKTIADAMIDVSVEKSEKFALGKSNEKGNVILDIKDLDLKKDQKVTITVTGPSGGKVVFEKTVLGKIVASNVSTKTPSSTTWIDGTLQKVYPKTNDEKQPIFIVLGMIVLGTSGLIYFKQK
;
A
#
# COMPACT_ATOMS: atom_id res chain seq x y z
N MET A 1 -7.46 37.95 -43.50
CA MET A 1 -6.07 37.47 -43.23
C MET A 1 -5.20 38.71 -42.96
N ARG A 2 -4.18 38.70 -42.10
CA ARG A 2 -3.65 37.66 -41.17
C ARG A 2 -2.90 38.38 -40.02
N LYS A 3 -2.96 37.82 -38.80
CA LYS A 3 -2.07 37.94 -37.62
C LYS A 3 -1.24 39.25 -37.40
N SER A 4 -1.40 39.83 -36.20
CA SER A 4 -0.29 40.41 -35.43
C SER A 4 -0.31 39.85 -34.00
N ASN A 5 0.81 39.99 -33.28
CA ASN A 5 1.02 39.42 -31.93
C ASN A 5 0.83 40.47 -30.82
N LEU A 6 1.12 40.06 -29.57
CA LEU A 6 1.51 40.85 -28.39
C LEU A 6 0.38 41.55 -27.59
N VAL A 7 0.52 41.79 -26.26
CA VAL A 7 1.16 41.05 -25.13
C VAL A 7 0.87 41.79 -23.82
N LYS A 8 0.97 41.11 -22.66
CA LYS A 8 0.90 41.66 -21.27
C LYS A 8 -0.49 42.19 -20.86
N SER A 9 -1.10 41.70 -19.76
CA SER A 9 -0.80 41.92 -18.31
C SER A 9 -1.31 43.29 -17.81
N ALA A 10 -1.90 43.43 -16.61
CA ALA A 10 -2.42 42.47 -15.61
C ALA A 10 -3.18 43.28 -14.51
N VAL A 11 -3.42 42.69 -13.33
CA VAL A 11 -3.60 43.38 -12.02
C VAL A 11 -5.00 43.96 -11.69
N THR A 12 -5.65 43.34 -10.69
CA THR A 12 -6.51 43.95 -9.64
C THR A 12 -7.95 44.42 -9.96
N LEU A 13 -8.94 44.41 -9.04
CA LEU A 13 -9.24 43.61 -7.82
C LEU A 13 -10.63 44.09 -7.28
N PHE A 14 -11.22 43.37 -6.31
CA PHE A 14 -12.49 43.63 -5.59
C PHE A 14 -13.77 43.55 -6.47
N THR A 15 -14.74 42.64 -6.25
CA THR A 15 -15.45 42.13 -5.04
C THR A 15 -16.67 42.99 -4.65
N VAL A 16 -17.67 42.34 -4.04
CA VAL A 16 -18.88 42.85 -3.37
C VAL A 16 -20.20 42.70 -4.15
N LEU A 17 -21.16 42.13 -3.42
CA LEU A 17 -22.57 41.82 -3.63
C LEU A 17 -23.40 42.81 -4.47
N GLY A 18 -24.52 42.40 -5.09
CA GLY A 18 -25.14 41.06 -5.15
C GLY A 18 -26.68 41.11 -5.23
N PHE A 19 -27.33 40.00 -4.85
CA PHE A 19 -28.77 39.82 -4.57
C PHE A 19 -29.81 39.97 -5.71
N THR A 20 -30.54 38.86 -5.92
CA THR A 20 -31.97 38.73 -6.34
C THR A 20 -32.39 39.31 -7.71
N LEU A 21 -32.93 38.53 -8.67
CA LEU A 21 -34.24 37.81 -8.65
C LEU A 21 -35.42 38.74 -8.30
N PRO A 22 -36.59 38.67 -8.97
CA PRO A 22 -37.30 37.40 -9.22
C PRO A 22 -38.13 37.29 -10.52
N SER A 23 -38.78 36.13 -10.66
CA SER A 23 -40.02 35.85 -11.42
C SER A 23 -40.03 36.01 -12.96
N GLY A 24 -40.69 35.12 -13.72
CA GLY A 24 -41.33 33.84 -13.36
C GLY A 24 -42.58 33.53 -14.20
N PHE A 25 -42.86 32.23 -14.40
CA PHE A 25 -44.05 31.66 -15.06
C PHE A 25 -44.23 32.03 -16.56
N ALA A 26 -44.12 31.06 -17.48
CA ALA A 26 -45.17 30.12 -17.94
C ALA A 26 -46.11 30.74 -19.01
N ALA A 27 -46.73 30.00 -19.91
CA ALA A 27 -46.83 28.54 -20.09
C ALA A 27 -46.62 28.12 -21.56
N ALA A 28 -46.71 26.82 -21.84
CA ALA A 28 -46.73 26.28 -23.20
C ALA A 28 -48.16 26.22 -23.76
N GLU A 29 -48.31 26.21 -25.09
CA GLU A 29 -49.24 25.30 -25.78
C GLU A 29 -48.91 25.20 -27.29
N THR A 30 -49.47 24.18 -27.96
CA THR A 30 -49.08 23.75 -29.32
C THR A 30 -50.30 23.66 -30.24
N ILE A 31 -50.31 24.40 -31.36
CA ILE A 31 -51.28 24.23 -32.46
C ILE A 31 -50.55 24.29 -33.83
N ASN A 32 -51.19 23.75 -34.86
CA ASN A 32 -50.59 23.14 -36.04
C ASN A 32 -50.92 23.87 -37.38
N THR A 33 -50.41 23.32 -38.49
CA THR A 33 -50.90 23.40 -39.90
C THR A 33 -50.80 24.68 -40.76
N GLU A 34 -49.98 24.53 -41.83
CA GLU A 34 -50.24 24.81 -43.27
C GLU A 34 -50.47 26.23 -43.87
N ALA A 35 -49.82 26.45 -45.02
CA ALA A 35 -50.26 27.36 -46.09
C ALA A 35 -49.72 26.89 -47.47
N THR A 36 -50.56 26.95 -48.52
CA THR A 36 -50.23 26.54 -49.92
C THR A 36 -50.04 27.73 -50.87
N SER A 37 -49.40 27.49 -52.05
CA SER A 37 -49.84 27.88 -53.42
C SER A 37 -48.70 28.39 -54.35
N THR A 38 -48.70 28.33 -55.70
CA THR A 38 -49.02 27.30 -56.75
C THR A 38 -48.41 27.82 -58.10
N GLN A 39 -48.40 27.01 -59.18
CA GLN A 39 -48.27 27.40 -60.62
C GLN A 39 -46.86 27.82 -61.13
N ILE A 40 -46.41 27.57 -62.38
CA ILE A 40 -46.78 26.68 -63.53
C ILE A 40 -45.51 26.55 -64.44
N SER A 41 -45.28 25.63 -65.39
CA SER A 41 -46.07 25.29 -66.59
C SER A 41 -45.85 23.85 -67.16
N SER A 42 -45.30 23.71 -68.38
CA SER A 42 -45.27 22.53 -69.28
C SER A 42 -44.31 22.78 -70.47
N THR A 43 -43.89 21.86 -71.37
CA THR A 43 -44.62 20.74 -72.05
C THR A 43 -43.72 19.60 -72.59
N SER A 44 -44.28 18.37 -72.69
CA SER A 44 -44.03 17.27 -73.68
C SER A 44 -42.62 16.62 -73.80
N ASN A 45 -42.45 15.30 -74.04
CA ASN A 45 -43.41 14.21 -74.36
C ASN A 45 -42.87 12.77 -74.10
N GLU A 46 -43.73 11.85 -73.63
CA GLU A 46 -44.03 10.47 -74.12
C GLU A 46 -42.95 9.41 -74.50
N ASN A 47 -43.11 8.07 -74.33
CA ASN A 47 -44.04 7.20 -73.54
C ASN A 47 -43.62 5.69 -73.58
N SER A 48 -44.24 4.81 -72.76
CA SER A 48 -44.48 3.35 -72.96
C SER A 48 -43.32 2.31 -73.02
N ILE A 49 -43.50 0.96 -72.95
CA ILE A 49 -44.25 0.03 -72.02
C ILE A 49 -43.87 -1.47 -72.30
N SER A 50 -43.83 -2.32 -71.24
CA SER A 50 -43.88 -3.82 -71.11
C SER A 50 -43.31 -4.85 -72.14
N GLU A 51 -42.51 -5.79 -71.60
CA GLU A 51 -42.50 -7.28 -71.79
C GLU A 51 -42.11 -8.02 -73.11
N VAL A 52 -41.71 -9.30 -72.93
CA VAL A 52 -41.84 -10.52 -73.79
C VAL A 52 -40.56 -11.25 -74.30
N ASN A 53 -40.45 -12.52 -73.89
CA ASN A 53 -39.77 -13.72 -74.44
C ASN A 53 -38.23 -13.92 -74.53
N SER A 54 -37.89 -15.22 -74.50
CA SER A 54 -36.62 -15.93 -74.67
C SER A 54 -36.41 -16.48 -76.09
N GLU A 55 -35.17 -16.87 -76.47
CA GLU A 55 -34.83 -18.27 -76.84
C GLU A 55 -33.37 -18.54 -77.36
N THR A 56 -32.79 -19.67 -76.90
CA THR A 56 -32.12 -20.78 -77.65
C THR A 56 -30.80 -20.62 -78.49
N SER A 57 -29.84 -21.54 -78.22
CA SER A 57 -28.73 -22.11 -79.05
C SER A 57 -27.64 -21.17 -79.65
N SER A 58 -26.33 -21.29 -79.42
CA SER A 58 -25.34 -22.41 -79.39
C SER A 58 -24.84 -22.92 -80.77
N GLN A 59 -23.50 -22.93 -80.99
CA GLN A 59 -22.77 -24.03 -81.66
C GLN A 59 -21.22 -24.02 -81.50
N THR A 60 -20.68 -25.21 -81.16
CA THR A 60 -19.35 -25.83 -81.37
C THR A 60 -18.23 -25.09 -82.13
N THR A 61 -16.94 -25.21 -81.77
CA THR A 61 -16.08 -26.42 -81.61
C THR A 61 -14.83 -26.13 -80.72
N GLY A 62 -13.99 -27.09 -80.28
CA GLY A 62 -14.06 -28.56 -80.28
C GLY A 62 -12.71 -29.32 -80.31
N ALA A 63 -12.66 -30.51 -79.68
CA ALA A 63 -11.75 -31.67 -79.89
C ALA A 63 -10.24 -31.65 -79.48
N ASP A 64 -9.97 -32.15 -78.27
CA ASP A 64 -9.16 -33.35 -77.92
C ASP A 64 -7.78 -33.66 -78.58
N SER A 65 -6.76 -33.97 -77.75
CA SER A 65 -5.81 -35.11 -77.94
C SER A 65 -4.82 -35.29 -76.76
N THR A 66 -4.48 -36.55 -76.47
CA THR A 66 -3.58 -36.99 -75.38
C THR A 66 -2.17 -37.37 -75.85
N VAL A 67 -1.13 -37.09 -75.05
CA VAL A 67 0.18 -37.80 -75.12
C VAL A 67 0.79 -37.93 -73.71
N GLU A 68 1.31 -39.11 -73.37
CA GLU A 68 2.05 -39.39 -72.13
C GLU A 68 3.55 -39.10 -72.25
N ALA A 69 4.22 -38.82 -71.12
CA ALA A 69 5.68 -38.90 -71.01
C ALA A 69 6.12 -39.23 -69.57
N THR A 70 6.27 -40.51 -69.26
CA THR A 70 6.80 -41.00 -67.98
C THR A 70 8.34 -41.11 -68.02
N VAL A 71 9.00 -40.63 -66.96
CA VAL A 71 10.36 -41.05 -66.54
C VAL A 71 10.34 -41.17 -65.02
N GLU A 72 11.09 -42.13 -64.48
CA GLU A 72 10.86 -42.70 -63.15
C GLU A 72 11.67 -42.05 -62.01
N SER A 73 11.07 -42.10 -60.81
CA SER A 73 11.71 -42.45 -59.53
C SER A 73 13.09 -41.89 -59.16
N SER A 74 13.08 -41.04 -58.13
CA SER A 74 13.90 -41.31 -56.94
C SER A 74 13.09 -41.04 -55.67
N SER A 75 13.24 -41.89 -54.66
CA SER A 75 12.50 -41.85 -53.40
C SER A 75 13.28 -41.14 -52.29
N GLU A 76 12.57 -40.42 -51.41
CA GLU A 76 12.59 -40.74 -49.97
C GLU A 76 11.36 -40.14 -49.25
N LEU A 77 11.18 -40.48 -47.98
CA LEU A 77 9.95 -40.27 -47.22
C LEU A 77 10.10 -39.13 -46.21
N ASP A 78 9.56 -37.94 -46.52
CA ASP A 78 9.20 -36.96 -45.50
C ASP A 78 7.69 -37.05 -45.24
N ASN A 79 7.34 -37.72 -44.14
CA ASN A 79 5.96 -37.90 -43.70
C ASN A 79 5.64 -36.87 -42.61
N GLU A 80 5.79 -35.57 -42.93
CA GLU A 80 5.36 -34.51 -42.02
C GLU A 80 3.84 -34.61 -41.81
N PRO A 81 3.36 -34.52 -40.55
CA PRO A 81 1.93 -34.45 -40.29
C PRO A 81 1.40 -33.14 -40.87
N LYS A 82 0.34 -33.23 -41.69
CA LYS A 82 -0.39 -32.02 -42.12
C LYS A 82 -0.89 -31.29 -40.87
N SER A 83 -0.42 -30.06 -40.68
CA SER A 83 -0.99 -29.14 -39.69
C SER A 83 -2.51 -29.09 -39.87
N THR A 84 -3.24 -29.55 -38.85
CA THR A 84 -4.66 -29.28 -38.69
C THR A 84 -4.84 -27.78 -38.50
N ALA A 85 -5.81 -27.20 -39.20
CA ALA A 85 -6.17 -25.81 -38.95
C ALA A 85 -6.85 -25.72 -37.57
N THR A 86 -6.35 -24.82 -36.72
CA THR A 86 -6.98 -24.52 -35.43
C THR A 86 -8.35 -23.86 -35.63
N VAL A 87 -9.18 -23.91 -34.58
CA VAL A 87 -10.46 -23.22 -34.53
C VAL A 87 -10.40 -22.12 -33.46
N PRO A 88 -10.57 -20.84 -33.83
CA PRO A 88 -10.61 -19.75 -32.87
C PRO A 88 -11.81 -19.88 -31.92
N ILE A 89 -11.56 -19.89 -30.61
CA ILE A 89 -12.56 -19.90 -29.55
C ILE A 89 -12.51 -18.58 -28.79
N GLN A 90 -13.68 -18.06 -28.43
CA GLN A 90 -13.87 -16.90 -27.55
C GLN A 90 -14.74 -17.30 -26.35
N LEU A 91 -14.28 -16.96 -25.15
CA LEU A 91 -15.04 -17.03 -23.92
C LEU A 91 -15.23 -15.61 -23.39
N LEU A 92 -16.47 -15.13 -23.48
CA LEU A 92 -16.89 -13.87 -22.88
C LEU A 92 -17.35 -14.14 -21.44
N GLY A 93 -17.06 -13.26 -20.49
CA GLY A 93 -17.50 -13.51 -19.10
C GLY A 93 -17.50 -12.33 -18.14
N ILE A 94 -18.07 -12.60 -16.97
CA ILE A 94 -18.17 -11.71 -15.80
C ILE A 94 -18.08 -12.53 -14.50
N ASN A 95 -17.89 -11.80 -13.41
CA ASN A 95 -17.84 -12.26 -12.02
C ASN A 95 -18.50 -11.16 -11.16
N ASP A 96 -19.02 -11.51 -9.99
CA ASP A 96 -19.46 -10.53 -8.97
C ASP A 96 -20.50 -9.53 -9.52
N PHE A 97 -21.50 -10.02 -10.26
CA PHE A 97 -22.52 -9.16 -10.87
C PHE A 97 -23.48 -8.55 -9.85
N HIS A 98 -23.74 -9.20 -8.70
CA HIS A 98 -24.48 -8.62 -7.56
C HIS A 98 -25.77 -7.89 -7.97
N GLY A 99 -26.58 -8.54 -8.81
CA GLY A 99 -27.85 -8.01 -9.32
C GLY A 99 -27.78 -6.60 -9.92
N ALA A 100 -26.65 -6.20 -10.50
CA ALA A 100 -26.34 -4.83 -10.91
C ALA A 100 -27.09 -4.33 -12.17
N LEU A 101 -28.41 -4.44 -12.19
CA LEU A 101 -29.26 -4.17 -13.36
C LEU A 101 -29.03 -2.77 -13.94
N SER A 102 -29.12 -1.76 -13.06
CA SER A 102 -29.04 -0.32 -13.36
C SER A 102 -27.78 0.34 -12.80
N THR A 103 -26.92 -0.41 -12.12
CA THR A 103 -25.75 0.12 -11.39
C THR A 103 -24.72 0.68 -12.36
N THR A 104 -24.15 1.84 -12.03
CA THR A 104 -22.96 2.38 -12.68
C THR A 104 -21.90 2.74 -11.66
N GLY A 105 -20.63 2.69 -12.06
CA GLY A 105 -19.51 2.92 -11.15
C GLY A 105 -18.26 3.45 -11.82
N SER A 106 -17.14 3.36 -11.10
CA SER A 106 -15.81 3.58 -11.66
C SER A 106 -15.19 2.22 -11.96
N TYR A 107 -14.77 2.00 -13.20
CA TYR A 107 -13.88 0.90 -13.58
C TYR A 107 -12.44 1.42 -13.62
N TYR A 108 -11.49 0.58 -13.24
CA TYR A 108 -10.06 0.85 -13.31
C TYR A 108 -9.36 -0.29 -14.06
N ASP A 109 -8.46 0.03 -14.99
CA ASP A 109 -7.63 -0.97 -15.69
C ASP A 109 -6.34 -1.31 -14.94
N ALA A 110 -5.56 -2.26 -15.48
CA ALA A 110 -4.25 -2.68 -14.94
C ALA A 110 -3.22 -1.56 -14.74
N THR A 111 -3.42 -0.39 -15.36
CA THR A 111 -2.55 0.79 -15.24
C THR A 111 -3.19 1.91 -14.41
N GLY A 112 -4.36 1.66 -13.82
CA GLY A 112 -5.10 2.61 -12.99
C GLY A 112 -5.94 3.63 -13.76
N ASN A 113 -6.10 3.51 -15.09
CA ASN A 113 -6.94 4.45 -15.84
C ASN A 113 -8.41 4.27 -15.45
N LYS A 114 -9.10 5.38 -15.17
CA LYS A 114 -10.48 5.39 -14.74
C LYS A 114 -11.47 5.57 -15.90
N THR A 115 -12.35 4.60 -16.10
CA THR A 115 -13.62 4.82 -16.81
C THR A 115 -14.71 5.16 -15.79
N SER A 116 -15.39 6.29 -15.99
CA SER A 116 -16.49 6.73 -15.12
C SER A 116 -17.86 6.34 -15.68
N ASN A 117 -18.81 6.07 -14.80
CA ASN A 117 -20.19 5.64 -15.10
C ASN A 117 -20.26 4.32 -15.91
N ALA A 118 -19.26 3.45 -15.78
CA ALA A 118 -19.26 2.14 -16.42
C ALA A 118 -20.30 1.20 -15.77
N GLY A 119 -20.94 0.34 -16.57
CA GLY A 119 -21.91 -0.67 -16.08
C GLY A 119 -23.27 -0.65 -16.77
N THR A 120 -24.30 -1.04 -16.03
CA THR A 120 -25.66 -1.46 -16.45
C THR A 120 -25.71 -2.76 -17.27
N ALA A 121 -26.67 -3.62 -16.95
CA ALA A 121 -26.88 -4.90 -17.62
C ALA A 121 -27.12 -4.75 -19.13
N ALA A 122 -27.95 -3.78 -19.52
CA ALA A 122 -28.32 -3.58 -20.92
C ALA A 122 -27.14 -3.11 -21.78
N LEU A 123 -26.21 -2.33 -21.22
CA LEU A 123 -25.00 -1.90 -21.93
C LEU A 123 -23.96 -3.04 -21.99
N LEU A 124 -23.78 -3.79 -20.89
CA LEU A 124 -22.94 -5.00 -20.85
C LEU A 124 -23.35 -6.02 -21.92
N ALA A 125 -24.65 -6.28 -22.06
CA ALA A 125 -25.18 -7.13 -23.12
C ALA A 125 -24.85 -6.59 -24.53
N GLY A 126 -24.93 -5.27 -24.72
CA GLY A 126 -24.48 -4.58 -25.93
C GLY A 126 -23.00 -4.81 -26.24
N TYR A 127 -22.14 -4.74 -25.22
CA TYR A 127 -20.70 -5.02 -25.32
C TYR A 127 -20.42 -6.49 -25.69
N PHE A 128 -21.07 -7.45 -25.04
CA PHE A 128 -20.95 -8.87 -25.42
C PHE A 128 -21.42 -9.12 -26.86
N ASN A 129 -22.57 -8.57 -27.24
CA ASN A 129 -23.10 -8.68 -28.60
C ASN A 129 -22.13 -8.07 -29.64
N GLN A 130 -21.46 -6.96 -29.31
CA GLN A 130 -20.42 -6.37 -30.16
C GLN A 130 -19.14 -7.24 -30.22
N ALA A 131 -18.62 -7.69 -29.08
CA ALA A 131 -17.38 -8.47 -28.99
C ALA A 131 -17.51 -9.81 -29.73
N GLU A 132 -18.65 -10.49 -29.58
CA GLU A 132 -19.01 -11.69 -30.33
C GLU A 132 -19.11 -11.44 -31.85
N THR A 133 -19.76 -10.35 -32.25
CA THR A 133 -19.90 -9.98 -33.66
C THR A 133 -18.55 -9.63 -34.30
N ALA A 134 -17.71 -8.87 -33.59
CA ALA A 134 -16.37 -8.48 -34.05
C ALA A 134 -15.43 -9.69 -34.15
N PHE A 135 -15.49 -10.60 -33.18
CA PHE A 135 -14.72 -11.84 -33.20
C PHE A 135 -15.11 -12.74 -34.38
N LYS A 136 -16.41 -12.96 -34.62
CA LYS A 136 -16.92 -13.76 -35.74
C LYS A 136 -16.67 -13.12 -37.12
N ALA A 137 -16.66 -11.80 -37.20
CA ALA A 137 -16.29 -11.06 -38.42
C ALA A 137 -14.78 -11.15 -38.75
N GLN A 138 -13.93 -11.43 -37.76
CA GLN A 138 -12.50 -11.70 -37.94
C GLN A 138 -12.23 -13.21 -38.16
N ASN A 139 -13.07 -14.08 -37.59
CA ASN A 139 -12.88 -15.53 -37.54
C ASN A 139 -14.14 -16.25 -38.02
N ASN A 140 -14.26 -16.51 -39.34
CA ASN A 140 -15.44 -17.13 -39.95
C ASN A 140 -15.80 -18.52 -39.40
N THR A 141 -14.82 -19.27 -38.90
CA THR A 141 -15.00 -20.57 -38.24
C THR A 141 -15.17 -20.45 -36.72
N GLY A 142 -15.00 -19.25 -36.16
CA GLY A 142 -14.87 -19.03 -34.72
C GLY A 142 -16.12 -19.34 -33.91
N LYS A 143 -15.91 -19.69 -32.64
CA LYS A 143 -16.98 -20.04 -31.68
C LYS A 143 -16.93 -19.11 -30.47
N THR A 144 -18.10 -18.76 -29.93
CA THR A 144 -18.21 -17.90 -28.75
C THR A 144 -19.13 -18.56 -27.72
N LEU A 145 -18.70 -18.58 -26.45
CA LEU A 145 -19.54 -18.86 -25.29
C LEU A 145 -19.54 -17.67 -24.33
N ARG A 146 -20.52 -17.63 -23.43
CA ARG A 146 -20.63 -16.67 -22.33
C ARG A 146 -20.65 -17.43 -20.99
N VAL A 147 -19.79 -17.07 -20.04
CA VAL A 147 -19.61 -17.78 -18.76
C VAL A 147 -19.56 -16.83 -17.56
N GLN A 148 -19.99 -17.30 -16.38
CA GLN A 148 -19.96 -16.51 -15.14
C GLN A 148 -19.19 -17.21 -14.01
N ALA A 149 -18.53 -16.43 -13.14
CA ALA A 149 -17.66 -16.92 -12.06
C ALA A 149 -18.16 -16.57 -10.63
N GLY A 150 -19.43 -16.88 -10.35
CA GLY A 150 -20.08 -16.70 -9.05
C GLY A 150 -20.51 -15.26 -8.76
N ASP A 151 -21.32 -15.12 -7.70
CA ASP A 151 -21.88 -13.87 -7.20
C ASP A 151 -22.68 -13.11 -8.27
N MET A 152 -23.61 -13.82 -8.90
CA MET A 152 -24.57 -13.19 -9.80
C MET A 152 -25.71 -12.50 -9.05
N VAL A 153 -26.09 -13.08 -7.91
CA VAL A 153 -27.20 -12.66 -7.04
C VAL A 153 -26.68 -12.30 -5.64
N GLY A 154 -27.56 -11.85 -4.74
CA GLY A 154 -27.19 -11.32 -3.43
C GLY A 154 -26.39 -10.01 -3.55
N ALA A 155 -26.05 -9.41 -2.41
CA ALA A 155 -25.47 -8.05 -2.32
C ALA A 155 -26.19 -6.96 -3.17
N SER A 156 -27.47 -7.18 -3.47
CA SER A 156 -28.09 -6.70 -4.70
C SER A 156 -28.85 -5.37 -4.54
N PRO A 157 -28.77 -4.46 -5.54
CA PRO A 157 -29.62 -3.28 -5.60
C PRO A 157 -31.12 -3.61 -5.48
N ALA A 158 -31.89 -2.65 -4.96
CA ALA A 158 -33.31 -2.81 -4.68
C ALA A 158 -34.13 -3.44 -5.83
N ASN A 159 -33.84 -3.10 -7.09
CA ASN A 159 -34.55 -3.59 -8.26
C ASN A 159 -34.24 -5.05 -8.64
N SER A 160 -33.24 -5.67 -8.04
CA SER A 160 -33.00 -7.11 -8.11
C SER A 160 -33.39 -7.79 -6.78
N GLY A 161 -32.84 -7.34 -5.65
CA GLY A 161 -32.99 -8.03 -4.35
C GLY A 161 -34.42 -8.08 -3.82
N LEU A 162 -35.21 -7.00 -3.94
CA LEU A 162 -36.63 -7.01 -3.53
C LEU A 162 -37.53 -7.91 -4.40
N LEU A 163 -36.99 -8.44 -5.50
CA LEU A 163 -37.64 -9.41 -6.39
C LEU A 163 -36.94 -10.78 -6.33
N GLN A 164 -36.15 -11.03 -5.28
CA GLN A 164 -35.39 -12.26 -5.04
C GLN A 164 -34.44 -12.60 -6.20
N ASP A 165 -33.80 -11.58 -6.78
CA ASP A 165 -32.87 -11.65 -7.92
C ASP A 165 -33.36 -12.41 -9.16
N GLN A 166 -34.66 -12.70 -9.22
CA GLN A 166 -35.34 -13.26 -10.36
C GLN A 166 -35.21 -12.38 -11.64
N PRO A 167 -35.17 -11.03 -11.56
CA PRO A 167 -34.82 -10.19 -12.71
C PRO A 167 -33.42 -10.47 -13.25
N THR A 168 -32.45 -10.73 -12.36
CA THR A 168 -31.08 -11.06 -12.74
C THR A 168 -31.01 -12.41 -13.45
N MET A 169 -31.73 -13.43 -12.97
CA MET A 169 -31.82 -14.73 -13.68
C MET A 169 -32.39 -14.57 -15.09
N ARG A 170 -33.48 -13.80 -15.27
CA ARG A 170 -34.03 -13.46 -16.61
C ARG A 170 -32.99 -12.76 -17.49
N ILE A 171 -32.20 -11.85 -16.90
CA ILE A 171 -31.17 -11.09 -17.62
C ILE A 171 -29.99 -11.96 -18.02
N LEU A 172 -29.55 -12.94 -17.21
CA LEU A 172 -28.51 -13.90 -17.60
C LEU A 172 -28.99 -14.85 -18.72
N ASN A 173 -30.25 -15.25 -18.68
CA ASN A 173 -30.91 -16.05 -19.72
C ASN A 173 -30.96 -15.30 -21.06
N GLN A 174 -31.38 -14.03 -21.04
CA GLN A 174 -31.31 -13.11 -22.20
C GLN A 174 -29.85 -12.79 -22.61
N MET A 175 -28.94 -12.72 -21.64
CA MET A 175 -27.48 -12.80 -21.73
C MET A 175 -26.97 -13.96 -22.60
N LYS A 176 -27.68 -15.09 -22.60
CA LYS A 176 -27.25 -16.39 -23.16
C LYS A 176 -25.95 -16.89 -22.53
N PHE A 177 -25.84 -16.76 -21.21
CA PHE A 177 -24.82 -17.49 -20.46
C PHE A 177 -25.02 -18.99 -20.63
N ALA A 178 -23.92 -19.72 -20.82
CA ALA A 178 -23.92 -21.15 -21.14
C ALA A 178 -23.51 -22.02 -19.94
N VAL A 179 -22.60 -21.51 -19.10
CA VAL A 179 -22.10 -22.16 -17.87
C VAL A 179 -21.87 -21.10 -16.79
N GLY A 180 -22.06 -21.49 -15.52
CA GLY A 180 -21.73 -20.68 -14.35
C GLY A 180 -21.37 -21.52 -13.13
N THR A 181 -20.77 -20.89 -12.11
CA THR A 181 -20.51 -21.49 -10.78
C THR A 181 -21.29 -20.73 -9.69
N LEU A 182 -21.12 -21.16 -8.44
CA LEU A 182 -21.52 -20.43 -7.23
C LEU A 182 -20.40 -19.51 -6.77
N GLY A 183 -20.77 -18.34 -6.22
CA GLY A 183 -19.98 -17.56 -5.28
C GLY A 183 -20.54 -17.66 -3.86
N ASN A 184 -20.22 -16.69 -3.00
CA ASN A 184 -20.71 -16.68 -1.63
C ASN A 184 -22.13 -16.11 -1.50
N HIS A 185 -22.49 -15.14 -2.33
CA HIS A 185 -23.81 -14.49 -2.25
C HIS A 185 -24.95 -15.36 -2.83
N GLU A 186 -24.64 -16.40 -3.61
CA GLU A 186 -25.59 -17.49 -3.90
C GLU A 186 -26.03 -18.28 -2.65
N PHE A 187 -25.40 -18.10 -1.49
CA PHE A 187 -25.82 -18.68 -0.20
C PHE A 187 -26.55 -17.66 0.70
N ASP A 188 -26.75 -16.39 0.29
CA ASP A 188 -27.33 -15.32 1.14
C ASP A 188 -28.69 -15.68 1.74
N GLU A 189 -29.57 -16.30 0.96
CA GLU A 189 -30.88 -16.86 1.40
C GLU A 189 -30.89 -18.40 1.35
N GLY A 190 -29.70 -19.01 1.29
CA GLY A 190 -29.47 -20.45 1.20
C GLY A 190 -29.63 -21.04 -0.20
N LEU A 191 -28.83 -22.08 -0.50
CA LEU A 191 -28.79 -22.72 -1.83
C LEU A 191 -30.14 -23.28 -2.31
N GLY A 192 -31.10 -23.52 -1.42
CA GLY A 192 -32.46 -23.93 -1.78
C GLY A 192 -33.24 -22.83 -2.52
N GLU A 193 -33.08 -21.58 -2.08
CA GLU A 193 -33.68 -20.42 -2.73
C GLU A 193 -32.89 -20.03 -3.99
N PHE A 194 -31.55 -20.12 -3.97
CA PHE A 194 -30.77 -19.98 -5.21
C PHE A 194 -31.18 -21.00 -6.27
N ASN A 195 -31.31 -22.29 -5.91
CA ASN A 195 -31.80 -23.32 -6.83
C ASN A 195 -33.23 -23.04 -7.32
N ARG A 196 -34.09 -22.42 -6.49
CA ARG A 196 -35.42 -21.96 -6.92
C ARG A 196 -35.32 -20.94 -8.04
N ILE A 197 -34.56 -19.85 -7.85
CA ILE A 197 -34.48 -18.76 -8.82
C ILE A 197 -33.75 -19.19 -10.10
N LEU A 198 -32.65 -19.96 -9.96
CA LEU A 198 -31.88 -20.55 -11.05
C LEU A 198 -32.77 -21.39 -11.97
N THR A 199 -33.67 -22.20 -11.40
CA THR A 199 -34.61 -23.06 -12.14
C THR A 199 -35.88 -22.34 -12.59
N GLY A 200 -36.07 -21.06 -12.25
CA GLY A 200 -37.29 -20.30 -12.54
C GLY A 200 -38.54 -20.83 -11.82
N THR A 201 -38.36 -21.58 -10.73
CA THR A 201 -39.44 -22.20 -9.98
C THR A 201 -40.17 -21.12 -9.17
N LYS A 202 -41.51 -21.06 -9.21
CA LYS A 202 -42.27 -20.03 -8.49
C LYS A 202 -42.18 -20.26 -6.95
N PRO A 203 -42.10 -19.22 -6.11
CA PRO A 203 -42.00 -19.36 -4.66
C PRO A 203 -43.24 -20.01 -4.05
N ASP A 204 -43.05 -20.72 -2.93
CA ASP A 204 -44.18 -21.29 -2.19
C ASP A 204 -45.09 -20.17 -1.66
N PRO A 205 -46.43 -20.26 -1.78
CA PRO A 205 -47.36 -19.25 -1.28
C PRO A 205 -47.27 -18.93 0.23
N SER A 206 -46.52 -19.72 1.00
CA SER A 206 -46.25 -19.53 2.43
C SER A 206 -44.84 -19.05 2.78
N SER A 207 -43.96 -18.77 1.79
CA SER A 207 -42.55 -18.39 2.03
C SER A 207 -42.35 -17.08 2.79
N GLY A 208 -43.39 -16.24 2.92
CA GLY A 208 -43.33 -14.95 3.61
C GLY A 208 -42.73 -13.80 2.80
N PHE A 209 -42.29 -14.06 1.55
CA PHE A 209 -41.78 -13.04 0.64
C PHE A 209 -42.79 -11.92 0.38
N LEU A 210 -42.27 -10.75 -0.01
CA LEU A 210 -43.09 -9.58 -0.35
C LEU A 210 -44.04 -9.88 -1.52
N PRO A 211 -45.27 -9.33 -1.55
CA PRO A 211 -46.24 -9.58 -2.62
C PRO A 211 -45.68 -9.35 -4.03
N ILE A 212 -44.81 -8.34 -4.21
CA ILE A 212 -44.14 -8.03 -5.48
C ILE A 212 -43.29 -9.18 -6.04
N VAL A 213 -42.66 -10.00 -5.17
CA VAL A 213 -41.91 -11.21 -5.58
C VAL A 213 -42.87 -12.21 -6.20
N LYS A 214 -44.01 -12.42 -5.54
CA LYS A 214 -45.05 -13.34 -6.00
C LYS A 214 -45.68 -12.86 -7.31
N GLU A 215 -46.06 -11.57 -7.39
CA GLU A 215 -46.61 -10.95 -8.60
C GLU A 215 -45.64 -11.09 -9.79
N TYR A 216 -44.35 -10.78 -9.59
CA TYR A 216 -43.30 -10.98 -10.60
C TYR A 216 -43.22 -12.42 -11.08
N ASN A 217 -43.23 -13.37 -10.13
CA ASN A 217 -43.18 -14.79 -10.46
C ASN A 217 -44.50 -15.30 -11.06
N GLU A 218 -45.66 -14.69 -10.81
CA GLU A 218 -46.94 -15.09 -11.42
C GLU A 218 -47.04 -14.64 -12.89
N ASP A 219 -46.57 -13.43 -13.23
CA ASP A 219 -46.67 -12.84 -14.59
C ASP A 219 -45.86 -13.55 -15.68
N TYR A 220 -44.77 -14.23 -15.34
CA TYR A 220 -43.87 -14.90 -16.30
C TYR A 220 -43.91 -16.44 -16.25
N SER A 221 -43.45 -17.09 -17.32
CA SER A 221 -43.25 -18.54 -17.36
C SER A 221 -41.91 -18.96 -16.74
N GLN A 222 -41.81 -20.23 -16.32
CA GLN A 222 -40.58 -20.79 -15.75
C GLN A 222 -39.39 -20.71 -16.74
N ASP A 223 -39.63 -20.84 -18.04
CA ASP A 223 -38.59 -20.75 -19.08
C ASP A 223 -38.05 -19.33 -19.28
N GLU A 224 -38.85 -18.31 -18.94
CA GLU A 224 -38.39 -16.91 -18.89
C GLU A 224 -37.63 -16.64 -17.58
N LEU A 225 -38.20 -17.08 -16.44
CA LEU A 225 -37.72 -16.78 -15.08
C LEU A 225 -36.33 -17.37 -14.75
N LYS A 226 -36.00 -18.55 -15.29
CA LYS A 226 -34.76 -19.30 -15.03
C LYS A 226 -33.49 -18.59 -15.52
N GLY A 227 -32.33 -18.96 -14.95
CA GLY A 227 -31.02 -18.38 -15.31
C GLY A 227 -30.48 -18.78 -16.70
N GLY A 228 -30.90 -19.93 -17.24
CA GLY A 228 -30.60 -20.36 -18.61
C GLY A 228 -29.24 -21.06 -18.84
N PHE A 229 -28.34 -21.05 -17.85
CA PHE A 229 -27.00 -21.67 -17.93
C PHE A 229 -26.91 -23.03 -17.19
N ASP A 230 -25.90 -23.84 -17.51
CA ASP A 230 -25.51 -24.99 -16.67
C ASP A 230 -24.78 -24.48 -15.42
N LEU A 231 -25.26 -24.80 -14.23
CA LEU A 231 -24.49 -24.60 -13.00
C LEU A 231 -23.52 -25.77 -12.80
N VAL A 232 -22.25 -25.45 -12.53
CA VAL A 232 -21.22 -26.38 -12.08
C VAL A 232 -20.69 -25.99 -10.71
N ILE A 233 -20.50 -26.95 -9.81
CA ILE A 233 -19.80 -26.77 -8.54
C ILE A 233 -19.24 -28.11 -8.07
N ALA A 234 -17.92 -28.16 -7.83
CA ALA A 234 -17.16 -29.38 -7.60
C ALA A 234 -16.81 -29.64 -6.13
N ASN A 235 -16.63 -28.58 -5.34
CA ASN A 235 -16.11 -28.64 -3.98
C ASN A 235 -17.13 -28.28 -2.88
N VAL A 236 -18.43 -28.28 -3.20
CA VAL A 236 -19.53 -28.07 -2.25
C VAL A 236 -20.35 -29.35 -2.15
N HIS A 237 -20.43 -29.93 -0.95
CA HIS A 237 -21.04 -31.23 -0.71
C HIS A 237 -22.04 -31.20 0.44
N GLU A 238 -23.19 -31.87 0.25
CA GLU A 238 -24.11 -32.30 1.30
C GLU A 238 -23.38 -33.17 2.35
N LYS A 239 -23.98 -33.32 3.54
CA LYS A 239 -23.46 -34.17 4.62
C LYS A 239 -23.28 -35.67 4.30
N ASP A 240 -23.78 -36.15 3.16
CA ASP A 240 -23.54 -37.52 2.65
C ASP A 240 -22.45 -37.60 1.57
N GLY A 241 -21.83 -36.47 1.21
CA GLY A 241 -20.79 -36.34 0.18
C GLY A 241 -21.33 -36.09 -1.23
N SER A 242 -22.65 -36.07 -1.45
CA SER A 242 -23.24 -35.72 -2.74
C SER A 242 -23.18 -34.21 -3.00
N ILE A 243 -23.19 -33.80 -4.27
CA ILE A 243 -23.24 -32.37 -4.64
C ILE A 243 -24.71 -31.90 -4.56
N PRO A 244 -25.02 -30.75 -3.91
CA PRO A 244 -26.38 -30.28 -3.68
C PRO A 244 -27.26 -30.23 -4.93
N TYR A 245 -28.57 -30.43 -4.73
CA TYR A 245 -29.64 -30.37 -5.74
C TYR A 245 -29.44 -31.26 -6.99
N GLY A 246 -28.46 -32.16 -6.99
CA GLY A 246 -28.10 -32.96 -8.15
C GLY A 246 -27.37 -32.16 -9.23
N TRP A 247 -26.74 -31.03 -8.88
CA TRP A 247 -25.81 -30.29 -9.74
C TRP A 247 -24.58 -31.13 -10.11
N LYS A 248 -23.63 -30.57 -10.87
CA LYS A 248 -22.50 -31.30 -11.44
C LYS A 248 -21.17 -30.64 -11.09
N PRO A 249 -20.09 -31.41 -10.88
CA PRO A 249 -18.77 -30.83 -10.62
C PRO A 249 -18.21 -30.13 -11.86
N TYR A 250 -18.52 -30.67 -13.03
CA TYR A 250 -18.16 -30.12 -14.32
C TYR A 250 -19.29 -30.31 -15.35
N THR A 251 -19.23 -29.56 -16.45
CA THR A 251 -20.04 -29.79 -17.67
C THR A 251 -19.13 -29.75 -18.90
N ILE A 252 -19.56 -30.36 -20.00
CA ILE A 252 -18.85 -30.34 -21.28
C ILE A 252 -19.73 -29.61 -22.28
N LYS A 253 -19.27 -28.47 -22.80
CA LYS A 253 -19.96 -27.75 -23.88
C LYS A 253 -19.35 -28.12 -25.23
N ASN A 254 -20.15 -28.71 -26.09
CA ASN A 254 -19.80 -28.87 -27.50
C ASN A 254 -20.14 -27.58 -28.26
N VAL A 255 -19.13 -26.97 -28.89
CA VAL A 255 -19.27 -25.80 -29.78
C VAL A 255 -18.97 -26.12 -31.24
N GLY A 256 -18.72 -27.39 -31.57
CA GLY A 256 -18.39 -27.86 -32.91
C GLY A 256 -19.63 -28.26 -33.71
N THR A 257 -19.52 -29.38 -34.42
CA THR A 257 -20.67 -30.09 -35.02
C THR A 257 -20.68 -31.54 -34.54
N ALA A 258 -21.77 -32.27 -34.81
CA ALA A 258 -21.84 -33.71 -34.50
C ALA A 258 -20.85 -34.58 -35.29
N ALA A 259 -20.23 -34.05 -36.36
CA ALA A 259 -19.18 -34.73 -37.13
C ALA A 259 -17.77 -34.25 -36.75
N GLU A 260 -17.65 -32.99 -36.31
CA GLU A 260 -16.41 -32.32 -35.93
C GLU A 260 -16.60 -31.70 -34.53
N PRO A 261 -16.56 -32.52 -33.46
CA PRO A 261 -16.82 -32.05 -32.11
C PRO A 261 -15.67 -31.17 -31.60
N ILE A 262 -16.03 -30.04 -31.01
CA ILE A 262 -15.13 -29.17 -30.25
C ILE A 262 -15.70 -29.15 -28.84
N ASN A 263 -15.08 -29.90 -27.93
CA ASN A 263 -15.53 -30.05 -26.55
C ASN A 263 -14.66 -29.17 -25.66
N ILE A 264 -15.29 -28.41 -24.76
CA ILE A 264 -14.59 -27.65 -23.72
C ILE A 264 -15.19 -28.07 -22.38
N GLY A 265 -14.33 -28.51 -21.46
CA GLY A 265 -14.70 -28.83 -20.09
C GLY A 265 -14.77 -27.58 -19.23
N PHE A 266 -15.78 -27.51 -18.36
CA PHE A 266 -15.95 -26.41 -17.40
C PHE A 266 -16.12 -26.99 -16.00
N ILE A 267 -15.15 -26.77 -15.10
CA ILE A 267 -15.18 -27.18 -13.69
C ILE A 267 -15.62 -25.96 -12.85
N GLY A 268 -16.52 -26.15 -11.87
CA GLY A 268 -16.93 -25.08 -10.96
C GLY A 268 -16.27 -25.20 -9.58
N VAL A 269 -15.73 -24.13 -9.00
CA VAL A 269 -15.30 -24.10 -7.58
C VAL A 269 -15.73 -22.81 -6.88
N VAL A 270 -15.72 -22.83 -5.56
CA VAL A 270 -15.89 -21.66 -4.67
C VAL A 270 -14.81 -21.68 -3.57
N THR A 271 -14.46 -20.51 -3.04
CA THR A 271 -13.56 -20.38 -1.88
C THR A 271 -13.98 -21.26 -0.70
N THR A 272 -13.01 -21.71 0.09
CA THR A 272 -13.29 -22.46 1.33
C THR A 272 -13.77 -21.56 2.49
N GLU A 273 -13.75 -20.23 2.32
CA GLU A 273 -14.12 -19.26 3.37
C GLU A 273 -15.62 -19.07 3.57
N ILE A 274 -16.50 -19.71 2.78
CA ILE A 274 -17.97 -19.63 2.92
C ILE A 274 -18.50 -19.73 4.37
N PRO A 275 -17.98 -20.62 5.25
CA PRO A 275 -18.39 -20.70 6.66
C PRO A 275 -18.10 -19.46 7.53
N ASN A 276 -17.31 -18.52 7.02
CA ASN A 276 -17.00 -17.23 7.66
C ASN A 276 -17.79 -16.09 7.00
N LEU A 277 -18.04 -16.19 5.69
CA LEU A 277 -18.67 -15.15 4.88
C LEU A 277 -20.19 -15.10 5.05
N VAL A 278 -20.85 -16.25 5.25
CA VAL A 278 -22.32 -16.38 5.17
C VAL A 278 -22.92 -16.78 6.52
N LEU A 279 -24.17 -16.39 6.78
CA LEU A 279 -24.91 -16.78 7.98
C LEU A 279 -24.90 -18.31 8.20
N ALA A 280 -24.58 -18.72 9.44
CA ALA A 280 -24.38 -20.11 9.80
C ALA A 280 -25.53 -21.03 9.40
N GLU A 281 -26.77 -20.54 9.41
CA GLU A 281 -27.92 -21.37 9.06
C GLU A 281 -28.07 -21.68 7.57
N HIS A 282 -27.39 -20.96 6.67
CA HIS A 282 -27.45 -21.20 5.23
C HIS A 282 -26.34 -22.14 4.73
N HIS A 283 -25.23 -22.29 5.48
CA HIS A 283 -24.12 -23.17 5.09
C HIS A 283 -23.93 -24.41 6.00
N LYS A 284 -24.53 -24.46 7.20
CA LYS A 284 -24.36 -25.55 8.21
C LYS A 284 -24.63 -26.97 7.73
N ASP A 285 -25.33 -27.14 6.62
CA ASP A 285 -25.72 -28.44 6.06
C ASP A 285 -24.81 -28.92 4.92
N TYR A 286 -23.90 -28.05 4.47
CA TYR A 286 -22.88 -28.34 3.46
C TYR A 286 -21.48 -28.43 4.06
N THR A 287 -20.55 -28.94 3.25
CA THR A 287 -19.12 -29.02 3.52
C THR A 287 -18.35 -28.56 2.29
N PHE A 288 -17.19 -27.95 2.52
CA PHE A 288 -16.36 -27.32 1.49
C PHE A 288 -15.03 -28.07 1.42
N THR A 289 -14.70 -28.64 0.26
CA THR A 289 -13.44 -29.38 0.02
C THR A 289 -12.41 -28.49 -0.66
N ASP A 290 -11.15 -28.93 -0.66
CA ASP A 290 -10.02 -28.20 -1.26
C ASP A 290 -10.24 -28.02 -2.78
N PRO A 291 -10.32 -26.77 -3.30
CA PRO A 291 -10.58 -26.52 -4.71
C PRO A 291 -9.53 -27.14 -5.64
N ALA A 292 -8.26 -27.20 -5.23
CA ALA A 292 -7.18 -27.76 -6.05
C ALA A 292 -7.28 -29.29 -6.14
N GLU A 293 -7.66 -29.97 -5.06
CA GLU A 293 -7.88 -31.43 -5.08
C GLU A 293 -9.05 -31.80 -6.00
N GLU A 294 -10.15 -31.05 -5.94
CA GLU A 294 -11.32 -31.27 -6.82
C GLU A 294 -11.03 -30.89 -8.29
N ILE A 295 -10.29 -29.80 -8.56
CA ILE A 295 -9.84 -29.45 -9.92
C ILE A 295 -8.96 -30.55 -10.51
N VAL A 296 -7.96 -31.07 -9.78
CA VAL A 296 -7.09 -32.17 -10.27
C VAL A 296 -7.90 -33.43 -10.55
N LYS A 297 -8.86 -33.77 -9.67
CA LYS A 297 -9.74 -34.94 -9.81
C LYS A 297 -10.62 -34.83 -11.06
N TYR A 298 -11.36 -33.75 -11.23
CA TYR A 298 -12.29 -33.61 -12.36
C TYR A 298 -11.61 -33.23 -13.68
N SER A 299 -10.42 -32.60 -13.64
CA SER A 299 -9.58 -32.45 -14.83
C SER A 299 -9.16 -33.81 -15.38
N LYS A 300 -8.77 -34.75 -14.51
CA LYS A 300 -8.48 -36.14 -14.91
C LYS A 300 -9.70 -36.89 -15.45
N GLU A 301 -10.86 -36.74 -14.83
CA GLU A 301 -12.10 -37.32 -15.37
C GLU A 301 -12.42 -36.76 -16.79
N LEU A 302 -12.18 -35.47 -17.04
CA LEU A 302 -12.37 -34.84 -18.36
C LEU A 302 -11.35 -35.33 -19.41
N VAL A 303 -10.07 -35.47 -19.04
CA VAL A 303 -9.01 -36.02 -19.92
C VAL A 303 -9.27 -37.50 -20.24
N ASP A 304 -9.71 -38.31 -19.27
CA ASP A 304 -10.18 -39.69 -19.49
C ASP A 304 -11.43 -39.76 -20.42
N GLN A 305 -12.17 -38.66 -20.56
CA GLN A 305 -13.27 -38.47 -21.51
C GLN A 305 -12.85 -37.83 -22.85
N ASP A 306 -11.54 -37.72 -23.12
CA ASP A 306 -10.99 -37.20 -24.39
C ASP A 306 -11.35 -35.72 -24.62
N VAL A 307 -11.42 -34.94 -23.52
CA VAL A 307 -11.65 -33.49 -23.45
C VAL A 307 -10.50 -32.83 -22.70
N ASN A 308 -9.55 -32.26 -23.43
CA ASN A 308 -8.33 -31.69 -22.84
C ASN A 308 -8.43 -30.18 -22.63
N ALA A 309 -9.11 -29.45 -23.51
CA ALA A 309 -9.40 -28.02 -23.29
C ALA A 309 -10.31 -27.81 -22.06
N ILE A 310 -9.76 -27.31 -20.95
CA ILE A 310 -10.46 -27.22 -19.65
C ILE A 310 -10.37 -25.81 -19.06
N VAL A 311 -11.53 -25.31 -18.64
CA VAL A 311 -11.72 -24.01 -17.99
C VAL A 311 -12.23 -24.24 -16.57
N VAL A 312 -11.66 -23.54 -15.60
CA VAL A 312 -12.24 -23.42 -14.26
C VAL A 312 -13.06 -22.12 -14.17
N LEU A 313 -14.28 -22.23 -13.67
CA LEU A 313 -15.09 -21.11 -13.19
C LEU A 313 -15.00 -21.15 -11.67
N GLY A 314 -14.19 -20.28 -11.07
CA GLY A 314 -13.85 -20.36 -9.66
C GLY A 314 -14.15 -19.05 -8.95
N HIS A 315 -15.08 -19.07 -8.01
CA HIS A 315 -15.34 -17.90 -7.18
C HIS A 315 -14.38 -17.85 -6.00
N THR A 316 -13.16 -17.42 -6.30
CA THR A 316 -12.02 -17.29 -5.39
C THR A 316 -11.30 -15.97 -5.67
N PRO A 317 -10.76 -15.29 -4.65
CA PRO A 317 -10.05 -14.03 -4.81
C PRO A 317 -8.76 -14.20 -5.62
N SER A 318 -8.40 -13.17 -6.38
CA SER A 318 -7.13 -13.09 -7.09
C SER A 318 -6.53 -11.69 -6.96
N VAL A 319 -5.21 -11.55 -7.14
CA VAL A 319 -4.50 -10.26 -7.00
C VAL A 319 -3.54 -10.08 -8.17
N GLN A 320 -3.80 -9.05 -8.97
CA GLN A 320 -2.95 -8.61 -10.08
C GLN A 320 -1.59 -8.09 -9.57
N GLY A 321 -0.50 -8.71 -10.01
CA GLY A 321 0.86 -8.23 -9.82
C GLY A 321 1.37 -7.42 -11.01
N SER A 322 2.69 -7.23 -11.11
CA SER A 322 3.31 -6.59 -12.28
C SER A 322 3.28 -7.50 -13.51
N GLY A 323 2.93 -6.95 -14.69
CA GLY A 323 2.85 -7.71 -15.93
C GLY A 323 1.75 -8.78 -15.87
N GLU A 324 2.09 -10.04 -16.18
CA GLU A 324 1.15 -11.17 -16.10
C GLU A 324 1.25 -11.96 -14.78
N THR A 325 1.87 -11.41 -13.72
CA THR A 325 1.96 -12.10 -12.42
C THR A 325 0.64 -11.99 -11.63
N VAL A 326 0.31 -13.04 -10.87
CA VAL A 326 -0.92 -13.14 -10.06
C VAL A 326 -0.61 -13.77 -8.70
N SER A 327 -1.32 -13.35 -7.66
CA SER A 327 -1.27 -13.90 -6.29
C SER A 327 -2.67 -14.02 -5.66
N GLY A 328 -2.78 -14.43 -4.39
CA GLY A 328 -4.05 -14.72 -3.70
C GLY A 328 -4.54 -16.16 -3.91
N GLU A 329 -5.66 -16.53 -3.27
CA GLU A 329 -6.19 -17.92 -3.19
C GLU A 329 -6.22 -18.60 -4.56
N THR A 330 -6.69 -17.91 -5.62
CA THR A 330 -6.73 -18.47 -6.98
C THR A 330 -5.35 -18.90 -7.51
N ALA A 331 -4.31 -18.12 -7.23
CA ALA A 331 -2.95 -18.46 -7.63
C ALA A 331 -2.36 -19.58 -6.76
N GLU A 332 -2.72 -19.65 -5.48
CA GLU A 332 -2.30 -20.71 -4.56
C GLU A 332 -2.95 -22.05 -4.94
N ILE A 333 -4.25 -22.05 -5.24
CA ILE A 333 -4.99 -23.18 -5.84
C ILE A 333 -4.29 -23.66 -7.10
N MET A 334 -4.04 -22.79 -8.08
CA MET A 334 -3.41 -23.22 -9.34
C MET A 334 -1.95 -23.67 -9.19
N ASN A 335 -1.22 -23.16 -8.18
CA ASN A 335 0.09 -23.70 -7.81
C ASN A 335 -0.04 -25.09 -7.16
N LYS A 336 -1.04 -25.34 -6.30
CA LYS A 336 -1.31 -26.66 -5.69
C LYS A 336 -1.79 -27.68 -6.73
N VAL A 337 -2.62 -27.28 -7.70
CA VAL A 337 -2.99 -28.05 -8.89
C VAL A 337 -1.72 -28.45 -9.66
N LYS A 338 -0.88 -27.49 -10.05
CA LYS A 338 0.38 -27.74 -10.79
C LYS A 338 1.40 -28.57 -10.01
N GLN A 339 1.43 -28.48 -8.67
CA GLN A 339 2.32 -29.29 -7.83
C GLN A 339 1.83 -30.75 -7.74
N THR A 340 0.52 -30.95 -7.70
CA THR A 340 -0.12 -32.27 -7.57
C THR A 340 -0.23 -32.98 -8.92
N ASP A 341 -0.35 -32.20 -9.99
CA ASP A 341 -0.52 -32.66 -11.37
C ASP A 341 0.20 -31.73 -12.37
N PRO A 342 1.52 -31.92 -12.58
CA PRO A 342 2.33 -31.02 -13.41
C PRO A 342 1.89 -30.93 -14.87
N ASP A 343 1.25 -32.00 -15.37
CA ASP A 343 0.81 -32.16 -16.76
C ASP A 343 -0.71 -31.91 -16.94
N ASN A 344 -1.37 -31.24 -15.99
CA ASN A 344 -2.80 -30.91 -16.07
C ASN A 344 -3.14 -29.99 -17.25
N SER A 345 -4.33 -30.18 -17.83
CA SER A 345 -4.81 -29.45 -19.01
C SER A 345 -5.69 -28.23 -18.68
N VAL A 346 -5.45 -27.52 -17.56
CA VAL A 346 -6.27 -26.35 -17.19
C VAL A 346 -5.76 -25.08 -17.88
N ASP A 347 -6.45 -24.65 -18.92
CA ASP A 347 -6.09 -23.51 -19.78
C ASP A 347 -6.39 -22.15 -19.17
N ALA A 348 -7.52 -22.05 -18.45
CA ALA A 348 -8.06 -20.79 -17.98
C ALA A 348 -8.79 -20.94 -16.64
N PHE A 349 -8.73 -19.89 -15.83
CA PHE A 349 -9.45 -19.76 -14.58
C PHE A 349 -10.15 -18.38 -14.56
N PHE A 350 -11.48 -18.39 -14.52
CA PHE A 350 -12.28 -17.18 -14.31
C PHE A 350 -12.48 -17.02 -12.80
N ALA A 351 -11.89 -15.96 -12.23
CA ALA A 351 -11.85 -15.66 -10.80
C ALA A 351 -12.95 -14.65 -10.38
N GLY A 352 -13.09 -14.40 -9.07
CA GLY A 352 -14.13 -13.50 -8.53
C GLY A 352 -13.86 -13.05 -7.09
N HIS A 353 -14.93 -12.84 -6.33
CA HIS A 353 -14.98 -12.58 -4.88
C HIS A 353 -14.49 -11.20 -4.41
N ASN A 354 -13.25 -10.84 -4.69
CA ASN A 354 -12.64 -9.59 -4.18
C ASN A 354 -12.75 -8.37 -5.12
N HIS A 355 -13.62 -8.45 -6.14
CA HIS A 355 -14.01 -7.35 -7.04
C HIS A 355 -12.86 -6.65 -7.81
N VAL A 356 -11.70 -7.31 -8.03
CA VAL A 356 -10.53 -6.68 -8.68
C VAL A 356 -10.48 -6.88 -10.20
N TYR A 357 -9.60 -6.12 -10.86
CA TYR A 357 -9.06 -6.46 -12.17
C TYR A 357 -7.97 -7.52 -12.00
N THR A 358 -8.03 -8.62 -12.75
CA THR A 358 -6.89 -9.54 -12.93
C THR A 358 -6.81 -10.03 -14.38
N ASN A 359 -5.60 -10.09 -14.92
CA ASN A 359 -5.29 -10.72 -16.20
C ASN A 359 -3.82 -11.18 -16.23
N GLY A 360 -3.57 -12.42 -15.81
CA GLY A 360 -2.22 -12.97 -15.72
C GLY A 360 -2.17 -14.49 -15.87
N VAL A 361 -1.04 -15.10 -15.53
CA VAL A 361 -0.76 -16.52 -15.81
C VAL A 361 -0.10 -17.21 -14.62
N VAL A 362 -0.58 -18.41 -14.28
CA VAL A 362 0.09 -19.35 -13.37
C VAL A 362 0.37 -20.65 -14.14
N GLY A 363 1.65 -20.95 -14.37
CA GLY A 363 2.04 -22.05 -15.23
C GLY A 363 1.61 -21.82 -16.68
N ASN A 364 0.68 -22.63 -17.17
CA ASN A 364 0.07 -22.48 -18.50
C ASN A 364 -1.36 -21.92 -18.41
N THR A 365 -1.88 -21.64 -17.21
CA THR A 365 -3.28 -21.27 -16.97
C THR A 365 -3.47 -19.75 -16.95
N ARG A 366 -4.37 -19.23 -17.79
CA ARG A 366 -4.78 -17.82 -17.84
C ARG A 366 -5.79 -17.50 -16.72
N ILE A 367 -5.40 -16.69 -15.73
CA ILE A 367 -6.29 -16.22 -14.66
C ILE A 367 -6.87 -14.85 -15.04
N VAL A 368 -8.20 -14.70 -14.94
CA VAL A 368 -8.93 -13.48 -15.35
C VAL A 368 -10.06 -13.08 -14.39
N GLN A 369 -10.20 -11.79 -14.12
CA GLN A 369 -11.26 -11.19 -13.28
C GLN A 369 -11.61 -9.78 -13.76
N SER A 370 -12.89 -9.40 -13.75
CA SER A 370 -13.44 -8.21 -14.44
C SER A 370 -14.01 -7.12 -13.55
N THR A 371 -13.45 -6.95 -12.36
CA THR A 371 -13.97 -6.12 -11.26
C THR A 371 -15.26 -6.70 -10.68
N SER A 372 -16.40 -5.98 -10.76
CA SER A 372 -17.71 -6.47 -10.31
C SER A 372 -18.85 -5.69 -11.01
N GLN A 373 -20.11 -5.96 -10.68
CA GLN A 373 -21.32 -5.18 -10.99
C GLN A 373 -21.48 -4.83 -12.49
N GLY A 374 -20.97 -5.69 -13.38
CA GLY A 374 -20.95 -5.46 -14.83
C GLY A 374 -20.17 -4.21 -15.27
N LYS A 375 -19.33 -3.61 -14.41
CA LYS A 375 -18.51 -2.42 -14.72
C LYS A 375 -17.43 -2.73 -15.77
N GLY A 376 -16.97 -3.98 -15.80
CA GLY A 376 -16.11 -4.53 -16.85
C GLY A 376 -16.64 -5.89 -17.35
N TYR A 377 -15.95 -6.43 -18.35
CA TYR A 377 -16.17 -7.78 -18.87
C TYR A 377 -14.86 -8.40 -19.38
N ILE A 378 -14.85 -9.73 -19.49
CA ILE A 378 -13.75 -10.54 -19.98
C ILE A 378 -14.02 -10.91 -21.46
N ASP A 379 -12.99 -10.79 -22.31
CA ASP A 379 -12.93 -11.37 -23.65
C ASP A 379 -11.63 -12.19 -23.74
N LEU A 380 -11.76 -13.49 -23.45
CA LEU A 380 -10.68 -14.48 -23.51
C LEU A 380 -10.75 -15.22 -24.85
N ARG A 381 -9.61 -15.40 -25.51
CA ARG A 381 -9.50 -15.99 -26.85
C ARG A 381 -8.34 -16.98 -26.92
N GLY A 382 -8.56 -18.12 -27.56
CA GLY A 382 -7.55 -19.14 -27.79
C GLY A 382 -7.82 -19.95 -29.06
N GLU A 383 -6.80 -20.65 -29.54
CA GLU A 383 -6.86 -21.49 -30.73
C GLU A 383 -6.99 -22.96 -30.31
N TYR A 384 -8.13 -23.60 -30.56
CA TYR A 384 -8.33 -25.03 -30.29
C TYR A 384 -7.75 -25.86 -31.44
N ASP A 385 -6.89 -26.85 -31.17
CA ASP A 385 -6.41 -27.80 -32.17
C ASP A 385 -7.23 -29.10 -32.13
N PRO A 386 -7.97 -29.45 -33.21
CA PRO A 386 -8.70 -30.71 -33.28
C PRO A 386 -7.85 -31.98 -33.16
N ALA A 387 -6.52 -31.90 -33.32
CA ALA A 387 -5.63 -33.05 -33.15
C ALA A 387 -5.30 -33.35 -31.68
N THR A 388 -5.11 -32.33 -30.85
CA THR A 388 -4.89 -32.47 -29.40
C THR A 388 -6.18 -32.42 -28.59
N LYS A 389 -7.26 -31.84 -29.14
CA LYS A 389 -8.54 -31.51 -28.46
C LYS A 389 -8.34 -30.56 -27.28
N ASP A 390 -7.36 -29.69 -27.44
CA ASP A 390 -6.80 -28.81 -26.44
C ASP A 390 -6.57 -27.41 -27.05
N PHE A 391 -6.27 -26.40 -26.25
CA PHE A 391 -5.76 -25.14 -26.78
C PHE A 391 -4.29 -25.30 -27.21
N ALA A 392 -3.95 -24.84 -28.42
CA ALA A 392 -2.61 -24.93 -28.98
C ALA A 392 -1.56 -24.07 -28.22
N SER A 393 -2.02 -23.19 -27.33
CA SER A 393 -1.23 -22.39 -26.38
C SER A 393 -2.15 -21.72 -25.37
N THR A 394 -1.66 -21.41 -24.16
CA THR A 394 -2.35 -20.61 -23.13
C THR A 394 -3.18 -19.47 -23.72
N PRO A 395 -4.51 -19.46 -23.50
CA PRO A 395 -5.39 -18.41 -24.01
C PRO A 395 -4.98 -17.00 -23.56
N LYS A 396 -5.23 -16.04 -24.44
CA LYS A 396 -5.00 -14.61 -24.19
C LYS A 396 -6.31 -13.95 -23.83
N ALA A 397 -6.28 -12.96 -22.94
CA ALA A 397 -7.49 -12.25 -22.56
C ALA A 397 -7.31 -10.74 -22.58
N THR A 398 -8.42 -10.04 -22.83
CA THR A 398 -8.58 -8.63 -22.50
C THR A 398 -9.71 -8.50 -21.49
N VAL A 399 -9.47 -7.73 -20.43
CA VAL A 399 -10.52 -7.29 -19.49
C VAL A 399 -10.76 -5.81 -19.77
N SER A 400 -12.02 -5.45 -20.02
CA SER A 400 -12.41 -4.15 -20.60
C SER A 400 -13.59 -3.51 -19.90
N ALA A 401 -13.62 -2.17 -19.84
CA ALA A 401 -14.72 -1.41 -19.27
C ALA A 401 -16.00 -1.48 -20.11
N VAL A 402 -17.16 -1.54 -19.45
CA VAL A 402 -18.49 -1.32 -20.05
C VAL A 402 -18.74 0.20 -20.12
N ASP A 403 -18.00 0.86 -21.01
CA ASP A 403 -17.91 2.33 -21.10
C ASP A 403 -19.11 2.94 -21.87
N PRO A 404 -19.93 3.81 -21.24
CA PRO A 404 -21.09 4.43 -21.91
C PRO A 404 -20.71 5.46 -22.98
N THR A 405 -19.47 5.95 -23.00
CA THR A 405 -19.03 6.99 -23.96
C THR A 405 -18.71 6.43 -25.35
N LYS A 406 -18.57 5.11 -25.50
CA LYS A 406 -18.21 4.46 -26.77
C LYS A 406 -19.36 4.37 -27.78
N GLY A 407 -20.59 4.73 -27.39
CA GLY A 407 -21.76 4.70 -28.27
C GLY A 407 -22.27 3.29 -28.60
N ILE A 408 -21.98 2.31 -27.74
CA ILE A 408 -22.49 0.94 -27.89
C ILE A 408 -23.99 0.94 -27.62
N ALA A 409 -24.76 0.29 -28.50
CA ALA A 409 -26.21 0.15 -28.32
C ALA A 409 -26.51 -0.82 -27.18
N LYS A 410 -27.41 -0.44 -26.28
CA LYS A 410 -27.95 -1.31 -25.23
C LYS A 410 -28.86 -2.39 -25.81
N ASP A 411 -29.00 -3.51 -25.09
CA ASP A 411 -29.99 -4.53 -25.39
C ASP A 411 -31.38 -4.11 -24.86
N ALA A 412 -32.30 -3.84 -25.78
CA ALA A 412 -33.62 -3.26 -25.45
C ALA A 412 -34.52 -4.21 -24.65
N ALA A 413 -34.38 -5.53 -24.77
CA ALA A 413 -35.16 -6.47 -23.98
C ALA A 413 -34.68 -6.50 -22.52
N ILE A 414 -33.40 -6.23 -22.28
CA ILE A 414 -32.85 -6.06 -20.93
C ILE A 414 -33.27 -4.71 -20.34
N GLU A 415 -33.35 -3.64 -21.13
CA GLU A 415 -33.96 -2.38 -20.65
C GLU A 415 -35.44 -2.56 -20.26
N GLU A 416 -36.19 -3.44 -20.92
CA GLU A 416 -37.58 -3.78 -20.54
C GLU A 416 -37.64 -4.57 -19.21
N ILE A 417 -36.77 -5.57 -19.00
CA ILE A 417 -36.69 -6.30 -17.72
C ILE A 417 -36.31 -5.35 -16.56
N VAL A 418 -35.35 -4.45 -16.79
CA VAL A 418 -34.94 -3.41 -15.83
C VAL A 418 -36.13 -2.50 -15.48
N ALA A 419 -36.86 -2.01 -16.48
CA ALA A 419 -37.94 -1.06 -16.27
C ALA A 419 -39.17 -1.66 -15.55
N ASP A 420 -39.52 -2.92 -15.83
CA ASP A 420 -40.56 -3.65 -15.08
C ASP A 420 -40.15 -3.87 -13.61
N ALA A 421 -38.89 -4.25 -13.38
CA ALA A 421 -38.34 -4.44 -12.04
C ALA A 421 -38.34 -3.13 -11.23
N ASP A 422 -37.79 -2.04 -11.79
CA ASP A 422 -37.82 -0.68 -11.20
C ASP A 422 -39.25 -0.25 -10.84
N THR A 423 -40.22 -0.49 -11.75
CA THR A 423 -41.63 -0.13 -11.57
C THR A 423 -42.28 -0.88 -10.41
N ARG A 424 -41.95 -2.16 -10.21
CA ARG A 424 -42.53 -2.97 -9.12
C ARG A 424 -41.94 -2.62 -7.76
N VAL A 425 -40.62 -2.47 -7.68
CA VAL A 425 -39.97 -2.20 -6.39
C VAL A 425 -40.27 -0.80 -5.85
N ALA A 426 -40.70 0.15 -6.70
CA ALA A 426 -41.25 1.44 -6.28
C ALA A 426 -42.35 1.31 -5.19
N GLN A 427 -43.18 0.25 -5.25
CA GLN A 427 -44.20 -0.04 -4.24
C GLN A 427 -43.64 -0.24 -2.81
N VAL A 428 -42.34 -0.56 -2.69
CA VAL A 428 -41.61 -0.78 -1.43
C VAL A 428 -40.61 0.34 -1.17
N THR A 429 -39.82 0.74 -2.17
CA THR A 429 -38.76 1.75 -2.01
C THR A 429 -39.30 3.16 -1.68
N GLU A 430 -40.53 3.48 -2.08
CA GLU A 430 -41.18 4.75 -1.70
C GLU A 430 -41.80 4.76 -0.30
N GLN A 431 -41.97 3.59 0.35
CA GLN A 431 -42.61 3.48 1.65
C GLN A 431 -41.81 4.20 2.74
N LYS A 432 -42.50 4.97 3.59
CA LYS A 432 -41.90 5.58 4.78
C LYS A 432 -41.46 4.49 5.76
N ILE A 433 -40.19 4.54 6.18
CA ILE A 433 -39.65 3.73 7.27
C ILE A 433 -39.31 4.54 8.53
N GLY A 434 -39.16 5.86 8.42
CA GLY A 434 -38.91 6.71 9.58
C GLY A 434 -39.07 8.22 9.34
N THR A 435 -38.80 9.00 10.38
CA THR A 435 -38.94 10.47 10.38
C THR A 435 -37.64 11.15 10.81
N ALA A 436 -37.12 12.06 9.99
CA ALA A 436 -35.96 12.90 10.33
C ALA A 436 -36.31 14.04 11.30
N ASP A 437 -35.32 14.54 12.06
CA ASP A 437 -35.49 15.74 12.92
C ASP A 437 -35.91 16.97 12.13
N LYS A 438 -35.28 17.18 10.98
CA LYS A 438 -35.53 18.25 9.99
C LYS A 438 -36.00 17.67 8.64
N ALA A 439 -36.49 18.53 7.75
CA ALA A 439 -36.77 18.18 6.35
C ALA A 439 -35.54 18.47 5.46
N GLU A 440 -34.39 17.90 5.82
CA GLU A 440 -33.07 18.15 5.21
C GLU A 440 -32.31 16.82 5.10
N ASP A 441 -31.59 16.59 4.00
CA ASP A 441 -30.80 15.36 3.78
C ASP A 441 -29.70 15.21 4.86
N ILE A 442 -29.54 14.01 5.44
CA ILE A 442 -28.43 13.72 6.34
C ILE A 442 -27.21 13.34 5.49
N SER A 443 -26.26 14.27 5.35
CA SER A 443 -25.27 14.19 4.28
C SER A 443 -24.13 13.19 4.51
N ARG A 444 -23.62 12.63 3.40
CA ARG A 444 -22.34 11.90 3.30
C ARG A 444 -21.12 12.82 3.15
N THR A 445 -21.31 14.14 3.07
CA THR A 445 -20.21 15.12 3.01
C THR A 445 -19.37 15.03 4.29
N VAL A 446 -18.05 14.91 4.12
CA VAL A 446 -17.08 14.77 5.23
C VAL A 446 -16.44 16.10 5.63
N ASN A 447 -15.95 16.17 6.86
CA ASN A 447 -14.96 17.18 7.28
C ASN A 447 -13.54 16.82 6.83
N GLU A 448 -12.57 17.66 7.20
CA GLU A 448 -11.12 17.49 6.97
C GLU A 448 -10.53 16.18 7.55
N MET A 449 -11.27 15.48 8.43
CA MET A 449 -10.87 14.22 9.04
C MET A 449 -11.57 12.98 8.44
N GLY A 450 -12.41 13.16 7.41
CA GLY A 450 -13.18 12.05 6.85
C GLY A 450 -14.29 11.55 7.78
N GLU A 451 -14.89 12.41 8.61
CA GLU A 451 -16.11 12.12 9.40
C GLU A 451 -17.33 12.77 8.74
N SER A 452 -18.44 12.05 8.54
CA SER A 452 -19.69 12.59 7.99
C SER A 452 -20.92 12.28 8.86
N PRO A 453 -21.98 13.12 8.81
CA PRO A 453 -23.22 12.87 9.54
C PRO A 453 -23.85 11.51 9.26
N VAL A 454 -23.96 11.10 7.99
CA VAL A 454 -24.55 9.79 7.67
C VAL A 454 -23.62 8.62 8.05
N GLY A 455 -22.30 8.83 8.04
CA GLY A 455 -21.32 7.84 8.48
C GLY A 455 -21.40 7.54 9.98
N ASN A 456 -21.56 8.58 10.78
CA ASN A 456 -21.87 8.46 12.20
C ASN A 456 -23.21 7.70 12.40
N LEU A 457 -24.25 8.05 11.64
CA LEU A 457 -25.57 7.39 11.72
C LEU A 457 -25.54 5.89 11.35
N VAL A 458 -24.82 5.51 10.30
CA VAL A 458 -24.67 4.11 9.84
C VAL A 458 -23.93 3.29 10.90
N THR A 459 -22.82 3.80 11.42
CA THR A 459 -22.05 3.07 12.45
C THR A 459 -22.79 3.00 13.79
N ASP A 460 -23.59 4.00 14.14
CA ASP A 460 -24.49 3.94 15.30
C ASP A 460 -25.60 2.89 15.12
N ALA A 461 -26.14 2.75 13.91
CA ALA A 461 -27.11 1.71 13.57
C ALA A 461 -26.53 0.30 13.76
N GLN A 462 -25.28 0.09 13.30
CA GLN A 462 -24.55 -1.16 13.43
C GLN A 462 -24.33 -1.54 14.92
N VAL A 463 -23.82 -0.62 15.74
CA VAL A 463 -23.68 -0.87 17.20
C VAL A 463 -25.05 -1.13 17.85
N TYR A 464 -26.08 -0.36 17.49
CA TYR A 464 -27.42 -0.51 18.04
C TYR A 464 -28.03 -1.88 17.73
N MET A 465 -28.00 -2.31 16.46
CA MET A 465 -28.61 -3.56 16.02
C MET A 465 -27.87 -4.78 16.58
N ALA A 466 -26.54 -4.75 16.66
CA ALA A 466 -25.77 -5.80 17.32
C ALA A 466 -26.18 -5.99 18.79
N ASN A 467 -26.22 -4.89 19.55
CA ASN A 467 -26.65 -4.93 20.95
C ASN A 467 -28.13 -5.37 21.11
N LYS A 468 -29.02 -4.96 20.19
CA LYS A 468 -30.43 -5.39 20.14
C LYS A 468 -30.57 -6.90 19.89
N ASN A 469 -29.78 -7.43 18.96
CA ASN A 469 -29.78 -8.85 18.58
C ASN A 469 -29.00 -9.73 19.59
N GLY A 470 -28.56 -9.16 20.72
CA GLY A 470 -27.92 -9.90 21.82
C GLY A 470 -26.41 -10.10 21.67
N VAL A 471 -25.78 -9.44 20.69
CA VAL A 471 -24.34 -9.49 20.41
C VAL A 471 -23.69 -8.16 20.84
N PRO A 472 -23.24 -8.03 22.10
CA PRO A 472 -22.62 -6.79 22.57
C PRO A 472 -21.27 -6.55 21.89
N VAL A 473 -21.16 -5.39 21.24
CA VAL A 473 -19.93 -4.88 20.61
C VAL A 473 -19.52 -3.55 21.25
N ASP A 474 -18.22 -3.28 21.30
CA ASP A 474 -17.65 -2.02 21.78
C ASP A 474 -17.77 -0.91 20.74
N PHE A 475 -17.47 -1.24 19.48
CA PHE A 475 -17.30 -0.29 18.37
C PHE A 475 -17.93 -0.81 17.07
N ALA A 476 -18.18 0.11 16.13
CA ALA A 476 -18.43 -0.21 14.73
C ALA A 476 -17.43 0.52 13.83
N MET A 477 -17.05 -0.09 12.71
CA MET A 477 -16.29 0.56 11.64
C MET A 477 -16.84 0.18 10.27
N THR A 478 -17.00 1.16 9.37
CA THR A 478 -17.35 0.91 7.96
C THR A 478 -16.57 1.86 7.06
N ASN A 479 -16.17 1.39 5.88
CA ASN A 479 -15.39 2.18 4.93
C ASN A 479 -16.24 3.29 4.30
N ASN A 480 -15.61 4.43 3.99
CA ASN A 480 -16.21 5.49 3.19
C ASN A 480 -16.65 5.00 1.80
N GLY A 481 -15.99 3.97 1.25
CA GLY A 481 -16.41 3.26 0.05
C GLY A 481 -17.78 2.58 0.17
N GLY A 482 -18.16 2.11 1.35
CA GLY A 482 -19.45 1.46 1.61
C GLY A 482 -20.66 2.40 1.62
N ILE A 483 -20.45 3.70 1.87
CA ILE A 483 -21.53 4.70 2.03
C ILE A 483 -21.77 5.43 0.70
N ARG A 484 -22.94 5.22 0.08
CA ARG A 484 -23.13 5.51 -1.35
C ARG A 484 -23.92 6.77 -1.69
N ASP A 485 -24.81 7.24 -0.83
CA ASP A 485 -25.55 8.50 -0.98
C ASP A 485 -25.70 9.24 0.37
N ASP A 486 -26.19 10.48 0.36
CA ASP A 486 -26.80 11.10 1.54
C ASP A 486 -28.07 10.32 1.91
N LEU A 487 -28.46 10.27 3.20
CA LEU A 487 -29.79 9.76 3.54
C LEU A 487 -30.84 10.80 3.14
N LYS A 488 -31.53 10.53 2.02
CA LYS A 488 -32.50 11.44 1.42
C LYS A 488 -33.77 11.59 2.26
N VAL A 489 -34.17 12.84 2.49
CA VAL A 489 -35.32 13.19 3.33
C VAL A 489 -36.38 13.92 2.51
N LYS A 490 -37.61 13.39 2.49
CA LYS A 490 -38.75 14.03 1.81
C LYS A 490 -39.17 15.34 2.53
N PRO A 491 -39.82 16.30 1.85
CA PRO A 491 -40.20 17.60 2.43
C PRO A 491 -41.12 17.56 3.67
N ASP A 492 -41.75 16.41 3.95
CA ASP A 492 -42.55 16.13 5.16
C ASP A 492 -41.72 15.52 6.30
N SER A 493 -40.39 15.55 6.18
CA SER A 493 -39.41 14.86 7.03
C SER A 493 -39.48 13.32 6.98
N SER A 494 -40.16 12.71 6.01
CA SER A 494 -40.17 11.24 5.89
C SER A 494 -38.89 10.69 5.22
N ILE A 495 -38.37 9.61 5.78
CA ILE A 495 -37.30 8.78 5.21
C ILE A 495 -37.95 7.53 4.62
N THR A 496 -37.63 7.19 3.38
CA THR A 496 -38.16 5.98 2.73
C THR A 496 -37.20 4.81 2.78
N TRP A 497 -37.72 3.61 2.54
CA TRP A 497 -36.93 2.38 2.43
C TRP A 497 -35.81 2.52 1.38
N GLY A 498 -36.15 3.04 0.19
CA GLY A 498 -35.19 3.26 -0.90
C GLY A 498 -34.13 4.32 -0.60
N ALA A 499 -34.46 5.34 0.20
CA ALA A 499 -33.47 6.33 0.64
C ALA A 499 -32.43 5.72 1.60
N ALA A 500 -32.82 4.74 2.42
CA ALA A 500 -31.90 4.01 3.29
C ALA A 500 -31.05 2.98 2.51
N GLN A 501 -31.65 2.24 1.56
CA GLN A 501 -30.89 1.41 0.61
C GLN A 501 -29.84 2.25 -0.14
N ALA A 502 -30.17 3.47 -0.59
CA ALA A 502 -29.20 4.30 -1.31
C ALA A 502 -27.95 4.66 -0.48
N VAL A 503 -28.02 4.61 0.85
CA VAL A 503 -26.87 4.82 1.75
C VAL A 503 -26.04 3.54 1.91
N GLN A 504 -26.69 2.41 2.18
CA GLN A 504 -26.09 1.07 2.26
C GLN A 504 -26.80 0.15 1.24
N PRO A 505 -26.31 0.09 -0.02
CA PRO A 505 -27.00 -0.61 -1.10
C PRO A 505 -26.44 -1.99 -1.41
N PHE A 506 -25.38 -2.40 -0.70
CA PHE A 506 -24.53 -3.52 -1.06
C PHE A 506 -24.85 -4.82 -0.34
N GLY A 507 -25.74 -4.84 0.66
CA GLY A 507 -26.05 -6.08 1.39
C GLY A 507 -24.81 -6.78 1.97
N ASN A 508 -23.78 -6.02 2.34
CA ASN A 508 -22.54 -6.58 2.89
C ASN A 508 -22.88 -7.29 4.21
N ILE A 509 -22.38 -8.51 4.43
CA ILE A 509 -22.62 -9.24 5.68
C ILE A 509 -21.88 -8.55 6.83
N MET A 510 -22.60 -8.28 7.91
CA MET A 510 -22.05 -7.56 9.06
C MET A 510 -21.31 -8.53 10.00
N GLN A 511 -19.98 -8.53 9.91
CA GLN A 511 -19.07 -9.40 10.63
C GLN A 511 -18.72 -8.88 12.03
N ILE A 512 -18.62 -9.78 13.01
CA ILE A 512 -18.35 -9.48 14.42
C ILE A 512 -16.96 -10.02 14.81
N VAL A 513 -15.97 -9.14 14.89
CA VAL A 513 -14.57 -9.50 15.10
C VAL A 513 -14.07 -9.13 16.50
N GLU A 514 -13.07 -9.87 16.98
CA GLU A 514 -12.27 -9.56 18.16
C GLU A 514 -10.88 -9.07 17.72
N MET A 515 -10.49 -7.88 18.17
CA MET A 515 -9.20 -7.25 17.87
C MET A 515 -8.58 -6.65 19.14
N THR A 516 -7.25 -6.62 19.23
CA THR A 516 -6.58 -5.90 20.32
C THR A 516 -6.59 -4.38 20.07
N GLY A 517 -6.39 -3.59 21.13
CA GLY A 517 -6.18 -2.14 20.99
C GLY A 517 -5.07 -1.79 19.99
N GLN A 518 -3.98 -2.56 19.94
CA GLN A 518 -2.91 -2.37 18.96
C GLN A 518 -3.37 -2.63 17.52
N GLN A 519 -4.15 -3.69 17.28
CA GLN A 519 -4.69 -3.96 15.94
C GLN A 519 -5.66 -2.87 15.48
N ILE A 520 -6.45 -2.30 16.41
CA ILE A 520 -7.32 -1.15 16.13
C ILE A 520 -6.49 0.08 15.76
N GLU A 521 -5.38 0.33 16.46
CA GLU A 521 -4.43 1.42 16.12
C GLU A 521 -3.82 1.21 14.73
N ASN A 522 -3.39 -0.01 14.43
CA ASN A 522 -2.79 -0.41 13.16
C ASN A 522 -3.77 -0.18 11.99
N VAL A 523 -5.03 -0.64 12.11
CA VAL A 523 -6.11 -0.36 11.15
C VAL A 523 -6.31 1.15 10.96
N LEU A 524 -6.36 1.93 12.04
CA LEU A 524 -6.60 3.37 11.94
C LEU A 524 -5.41 4.13 11.32
N ASN A 525 -4.19 3.61 11.44
CA ASN A 525 -2.98 4.09 10.77
C ASN A 525 -2.89 3.66 9.28
N GLN A 526 -3.76 2.77 8.79
CA GLN A 526 -3.88 2.40 7.37
C GLN A 526 -4.78 3.37 6.56
N GLN A 527 -5.33 4.41 7.18
CA GLN A 527 -6.20 5.40 6.52
C GLN A 527 -5.41 6.47 5.74
N ASP A 528 -5.94 6.90 4.59
CA ASP A 528 -5.42 8.01 3.78
C ASP A 528 -6.56 9.02 3.40
N GLU A 529 -6.30 9.94 2.46
CA GLU A 529 -7.31 10.93 2.02
C GLU A 529 -8.41 10.34 1.12
N LYS A 530 -8.21 9.13 0.58
CA LYS A 530 -9.11 8.42 -0.34
C LYS A 530 -9.91 7.34 0.39
N TYR A 531 -9.31 6.65 1.35
CA TYR A 531 -9.84 5.51 2.08
C TYR A 531 -9.78 5.74 3.59
N PHE A 532 -10.95 5.80 4.22
CA PHE A 532 -11.06 6.09 5.65
C PHE A 532 -12.34 5.49 6.26
N LEU A 533 -12.29 5.16 7.54
CA LEU A 533 -13.33 4.45 8.26
C LEU A 533 -14.26 5.43 8.98
N GLN A 534 -15.57 5.33 8.80
CA GLN A 534 -16.52 5.91 9.76
C GLN A 534 -16.52 5.03 11.02
N VAL A 535 -16.75 5.61 12.21
CA VAL A 535 -16.65 4.89 13.48
C VAL A 535 -17.80 5.21 14.44
N SER A 536 -18.20 4.22 15.24
CA SER A 536 -19.05 4.42 16.43
C SER A 536 -18.44 3.75 17.66
N GLY A 537 -18.85 4.21 18.85
CA GLY A 537 -18.29 3.83 20.16
C GLY A 537 -16.87 4.32 20.45
N LEU A 538 -16.10 4.66 19.41
CA LEU A 538 -14.69 5.08 19.46
C LEU A 538 -14.53 6.58 19.18
N LYS A 539 -13.56 7.21 19.84
CA LYS A 539 -13.00 8.53 19.51
C LYS A 539 -11.47 8.44 19.43
N TYR A 540 -10.85 9.10 18.46
CA TYR A 540 -9.39 9.11 18.34
C TYR A 540 -8.82 10.43 17.82
N THR A 541 -7.57 10.70 18.21
CA THR A 541 -6.77 11.84 17.74
C THR A 541 -5.66 11.35 16.82
N VAL A 542 -5.34 12.14 15.77
CA VAL A 542 -4.22 11.84 14.85
C VAL A 542 -3.33 13.07 14.63
N GLU A 543 -2.03 12.84 14.49
CA GLU A 543 -1.14 13.80 13.84
C GLU A 543 -1.20 13.55 12.33
N LYS A 544 -1.44 14.61 11.54
CA LYS A 544 -1.41 14.51 10.07
C LYS A 544 -0.03 14.95 9.58
N ASN A 545 0.69 14.01 8.98
CA ASN A 545 1.88 14.27 8.18
C ASN A 545 1.49 14.42 6.70
N ASP A 546 2.45 14.79 5.84
CA ASP A 546 2.20 15.06 4.41
C ASP A 546 1.54 13.90 3.64
N THR A 547 1.70 12.66 4.12
CA THR A 547 1.21 11.42 3.46
C THR A 547 0.49 10.43 4.38
N SER A 548 0.32 10.72 5.68
CA SER A 548 -0.22 9.75 6.64
C SER A 548 -0.92 10.38 7.83
N PHE A 549 -1.95 9.69 8.34
CA PHE A 549 -2.51 9.93 9.66
C PHE A 549 -1.85 9.00 10.68
N VAL A 550 -1.26 9.55 11.74
CA VAL A 550 -0.65 8.77 12.84
C VAL A 550 -1.48 8.96 14.11
N VAL A 551 -2.15 7.90 14.57
CA VAL A 551 -2.92 7.90 15.81
C VAL A 551 -2.03 8.27 17.01
N LYS A 552 -2.56 9.12 17.90
CA LYS A 552 -1.88 9.56 19.13
C LYS A 552 -2.60 9.18 20.41
N GLU A 553 -3.92 9.09 20.35
CA GLU A 553 -4.76 8.70 21.48
C GLU A 553 -6.06 8.10 20.96
N MET A 554 -6.50 7.00 21.58
CA MET A 554 -7.81 6.39 21.35
C MET A 554 -8.57 6.28 22.67
N LYS A 555 -9.87 6.56 22.63
CA LYS A 555 -10.81 6.51 23.75
C LYS A 555 -12.14 5.93 23.33
N LYS A 556 -12.85 5.26 24.24
CA LYS A 556 -14.29 5.03 24.10
C LYS A 556 -15.06 6.35 24.13
N ALA A 557 -16.31 6.34 23.68
CA ALA A 557 -17.19 7.51 23.66
C ALA A 557 -17.42 8.15 25.06
N ASP A 558 -17.23 7.40 26.16
CA ASP A 558 -17.29 7.89 27.54
C ASP A 558 -15.98 8.56 28.03
N GLY A 559 -14.91 8.53 27.22
CA GLY A 559 -13.59 9.07 27.53
C GLY A 559 -12.59 8.05 28.09
N THR A 560 -12.99 6.79 28.33
CA THR A 560 -12.10 5.72 28.79
C THR A 560 -11.02 5.40 27.74
N PRO A 561 -9.71 5.45 28.07
CA PRO A 561 -8.65 5.10 27.13
C PRO A 561 -8.77 3.67 26.58
N ILE A 562 -8.29 3.48 25.35
CA ILE A 562 -8.05 2.14 24.78
C ILE A 562 -6.67 1.65 25.22
N GLU A 563 -6.59 0.38 25.64
CA GLU A 563 -5.34 -0.26 26.07
C GLU A 563 -4.88 -1.24 24.99
N ALA A 564 -3.62 -1.12 24.56
CA ALA A 564 -3.11 -1.80 23.37
C ALA A 564 -3.17 -3.34 23.43
N ASP A 565 -3.08 -3.93 24.63
CA ASP A 565 -3.12 -5.37 24.88
C ASP A 565 -4.52 -5.92 25.19
N LYS A 566 -5.53 -5.06 25.39
CA LYS A 566 -6.92 -5.49 25.61
C LYS A 566 -7.61 -5.82 24.30
N THR A 567 -8.39 -6.90 24.30
CA THR A 567 -9.31 -7.24 23.21
C THR A 567 -10.63 -6.49 23.35
N TYR A 568 -11.14 -6.00 22.22
CA TYR A 568 -12.44 -5.36 22.08
C TYR A 568 -13.25 -6.08 20.99
N LYS A 569 -14.58 -5.97 21.03
CA LYS A 569 -15.46 -6.48 19.97
C LYS A 569 -15.87 -5.37 19.01
N LEU A 570 -15.65 -5.59 17.71
CA LEU A 570 -16.03 -4.66 16.65
C LEU A 570 -17.08 -5.30 15.75
N ILE A 571 -17.97 -4.48 15.21
CA ILE A 571 -18.80 -4.83 14.04
C ILE A 571 -18.24 -4.10 12.81
N ILE A 572 -17.98 -4.84 11.73
CA ILE A 572 -17.45 -4.38 10.45
C ILE A 572 -18.19 -5.05 9.29
N ASN A 573 -18.02 -4.61 8.05
CA ASN A 573 -18.48 -5.38 6.88
C ASN A 573 -17.45 -6.45 6.47
N ASP A 574 -17.93 -7.50 5.81
CA ASP A 574 -17.13 -8.55 5.16
C ASP A 574 -16.05 -8.01 4.19
N PHE A 575 -16.37 -6.99 3.39
CA PHE A 575 -15.42 -6.30 2.52
C PHE A 575 -14.19 -5.78 3.29
N LEU A 576 -14.39 -5.18 4.47
CA LEU A 576 -13.30 -4.77 5.36
C LEU A 576 -12.60 -5.98 5.99
N TYR A 577 -13.33 -7.02 6.38
CA TYR A 577 -12.73 -8.25 6.93
C TYR A 577 -11.74 -8.90 5.95
N GLY A 578 -12.07 -8.93 4.66
CA GLY A 578 -11.19 -9.35 3.56
C GLY A 578 -10.05 -8.36 3.22
N GLY A 579 -9.82 -7.32 4.02
CA GLY A 579 -8.77 -6.32 3.81
C GLY A 579 -9.07 -5.26 2.75
N GLY A 580 -10.34 -5.10 2.37
CA GLY A 580 -10.82 -4.15 1.36
C GLY A 580 -10.42 -2.69 1.64
N ASP A 581 -10.38 -1.88 0.58
CA ASP A 581 -9.87 -0.50 0.58
C ASP A 581 -8.43 -0.32 1.15
N GLY A 582 -7.69 -1.42 1.36
CA GLY A 582 -6.31 -1.42 1.86
C GLY A 582 -6.17 -1.73 3.35
N PHE A 583 -7.28 -1.96 4.07
CA PHE A 583 -7.32 -2.22 5.52
C PHE A 583 -6.91 -3.65 5.90
N SER A 584 -5.77 -4.09 5.37
CA SER A 584 -5.21 -5.44 5.50
C SER A 584 -5.10 -5.96 6.94
N GLU A 585 -4.99 -5.10 7.95
CA GLU A 585 -4.92 -5.56 9.35
C GLU A 585 -6.24 -6.20 9.85
N PHE A 586 -7.39 -5.93 9.20
CA PHE A 586 -8.64 -6.65 9.49
C PHE A 586 -8.56 -8.14 9.15
N THR A 587 -7.72 -8.56 8.21
CA THR A 587 -7.49 -10.00 7.92
C THR A 587 -6.83 -10.74 9.08
N ASN A 588 -6.15 -10.01 9.99
CA ASN A 588 -5.61 -10.54 11.24
C ASN A 588 -6.62 -10.50 12.40
N ALA A 589 -7.85 -10.03 12.17
CA ALA A 589 -8.89 -9.97 13.19
C ALA A 589 -9.52 -11.35 13.40
N LYS A 590 -9.82 -11.70 14.65
CA LYS A 590 -10.47 -12.98 14.95
C LYS A 590 -11.97 -12.86 14.74
N LEU A 591 -12.52 -13.49 13.70
CA LEU A 591 -13.97 -13.56 13.52
C LEU A 591 -14.66 -14.33 14.66
N THR A 592 -15.83 -13.86 15.09
CA THR A 592 -16.62 -14.46 16.18
C THR A 592 -18.12 -14.58 15.92
N GLY A 593 -18.60 -14.17 14.75
CA GLY A 593 -19.99 -14.30 14.32
C GLY A 593 -20.37 -13.26 13.25
N ALA A 594 -21.59 -13.33 12.74
CA ALA A 594 -22.16 -12.39 11.77
C ALA A 594 -23.57 -11.95 12.20
N LEU A 595 -24.12 -10.94 11.52
CA LEU A 595 -25.47 -10.40 11.68
C LEU A 595 -26.13 -10.14 10.32
N ASP A 596 -27.39 -9.69 10.36
CA ASP A 596 -28.14 -9.12 9.25
C ASP A 596 -27.28 -8.16 8.39
N PRO A 597 -27.42 -8.12 7.05
CA PRO A 597 -26.61 -7.27 6.18
C PRO A 597 -26.61 -5.77 6.52
N ASP A 598 -25.65 -5.02 5.99
CA ASP A 598 -25.48 -3.57 6.25
C ASP A 598 -26.76 -2.75 5.96
N THR A 599 -27.44 -3.12 4.88
CA THR A 599 -28.74 -2.64 4.41
C THR A 599 -29.86 -2.89 5.44
N GLU A 600 -30.13 -4.15 5.78
CA GLU A 600 -31.16 -4.58 6.73
C GLU A 600 -30.91 -4.01 8.13
N THR A 601 -29.65 -3.98 8.55
CA THR A 601 -29.18 -3.35 9.79
C THR A 601 -29.56 -1.86 9.83
N PHE A 602 -29.25 -1.10 8.78
CA PHE A 602 -29.53 0.34 8.73
C PHE A 602 -31.04 0.63 8.65
N ILE A 603 -31.77 -0.12 7.83
CA ILE A 603 -33.23 -0.01 7.66
C ILE A 603 -33.96 -0.43 8.95
N GLY A 604 -33.49 -1.48 9.62
CA GLY A 604 -34.02 -1.98 10.89
C GLY A 604 -33.88 -0.97 12.02
N TYR A 605 -32.73 -0.29 12.12
CA TYR A 605 -32.52 0.80 13.07
C TYR A 605 -33.49 1.97 12.85
N ILE A 606 -33.66 2.43 11.60
CA ILE A 606 -34.56 3.56 11.28
C ILE A 606 -36.02 3.20 11.62
N LYS A 607 -36.46 1.97 11.32
CA LYS A 607 -37.79 1.45 11.71
C LYS A 607 -37.96 1.38 13.24
N ASP A 608 -36.92 0.99 13.97
CA ASP A 608 -36.93 0.93 15.44
C ASP A 608 -37.05 2.31 16.08
N LEU A 609 -36.42 3.34 15.51
CA LEU A 609 -36.58 4.73 15.97
C LEU A 609 -38.02 5.22 15.75
N GLU A 610 -38.58 5.04 14.55
CA GLU A 610 -39.96 5.41 14.22
C GLU A 610 -40.97 4.69 15.14
N ALA A 611 -40.79 3.38 15.38
CA ALA A 611 -41.63 2.59 16.27
C ALA A 611 -41.59 3.06 17.74
N LYS A 612 -40.50 3.72 18.16
CA LYS A 612 -40.36 4.36 19.48
C LYS A 612 -40.83 5.82 19.50
N GLY A 613 -41.28 6.37 18.37
CA GLY A 613 -41.57 7.80 18.21
C GLY A 613 -40.31 8.68 18.28
N GLN A 614 -39.13 8.09 18.10
CA GLN A 614 -37.85 8.80 18.04
C GLN A 614 -37.58 9.24 16.61
N LYS A 615 -36.98 10.42 16.47
CA LYS A 615 -36.60 10.96 15.16
C LYS A 615 -35.15 10.60 14.83
N VAL A 616 -34.90 10.37 13.54
CA VAL A 616 -33.55 10.18 12.99
C VAL A 616 -32.84 11.53 12.93
N SER A 617 -31.66 11.64 13.51
CA SER A 617 -30.77 12.79 13.37
C SER A 617 -29.32 12.34 13.50
N ALA A 618 -28.42 13.06 12.84
CA ALA A 618 -26.98 12.89 13.01
C ALA A 618 -26.23 14.18 12.69
N ALA A 619 -24.99 14.27 13.17
CA ALA A 619 -24.09 15.39 12.97
C ALA A 619 -22.64 14.87 12.98
N ILE A 620 -21.69 15.76 12.70
CA ILE A 620 -20.28 15.56 13.01
C ILE A 620 -20.09 15.87 14.51
N GLU A 621 -19.47 14.94 15.23
CA GLU A 621 -19.39 14.92 16.70
C GLU A 621 -17.94 15.00 17.22
N GLY A 622 -16.96 15.06 16.31
CA GLY A 622 -15.55 14.92 16.65
C GLY A 622 -15.28 13.53 17.20
N ARG A 623 -15.66 12.51 16.43
CA ARG A 623 -15.18 11.13 16.62
C ARG A 623 -13.74 11.00 16.13
N LYS A 624 -13.38 11.82 15.14
CA LYS A 624 -12.02 12.01 14.64
C LYS A 624 -11.57 13.45 14.84
N THR A 625 -10.37 13.68 15.38
CA THR A 625 -9.78 15.04 15.47
C THR A 625 -8.29 15.03 15.16
N LEU A 626 -7.76 16.17 14.71
CA LEU A 626 -6.33 16.40 14.77
C LEU A 626 -5.89 16.48 16.23
N ALA A 627 -4.72 15.92 16.52
CA ALA A 627 -4.02 16.12 17.77
C ALA A 627 -3.69 17.62 17.90
N THR A 628 -4.38 18.31 18.81
CA THR A 628 -4.07 19.71 19.10
C THR A 628 -2.68 19.77 19.70
N THR A 629 -1.75 20.46 19.02
CA THR A 629 -0.58 21.01 19.71
C THR A 629 -1.12 21.92 20.83
N GLU A 630 -1.03 21.49 22.09
CA GLU A 630 -1.36 22.41 23.18
C GLU A 630 -0.48 23.65 23.02
N PRO A 631 -1.04 24.86 22.99
CA PRO A 631 -0.22 26.06 22.98
C PRO A 631 0.53 26.09 24.30
N THR A 632 1.85 25.81 24.26
CA THR A 632 2.67 25.73 25.46
C THR A 632 2.58 27.06 26.18
N ASP A 633 2.12 27.05 27.44
CA ASP A 633 1.98 28.26 28.24
C ASP A 633 3.37 28.93 28.35
N PRO A 634 3.60 30.09 27.69
CA PRO A 634 4.95 30.63 27.58
C PRO A 634 5.50 31.10 28.92
N ALA A 635 4.63 31.38 29.90
CA ALA A 635 5.04 31.69 31.27
C ALA A 635 5.43 30.43 32.06
N LYS A 636 4.79 29.29 31.79
CA LYS A 636 5.10 27.99 32.42
C LYS A 636 6.43 27.42 31.93
N GLU A 637 6.69 27.45 30.62
CA GLU A 637 8.00 27.07 30.07
C GLU A 637 9.12 28.00 30.55
N GLU A 638 8.87 29.32 30.55
CA GLU A 638 9.82 30.30 31.05
C GLU A 638 10.10 30.12 32.55
N THR A 639 9.10 29.74 33.36
CA THR A 639 9.26 29.42 34.79
C THR A 639 10.19 28.23 35.02
N GLU A 640 10.01 27.12 34.30
CA GLU A 640 10.91 25.96 34.44
C GLU A 640 12.31 26.26 33.89
N LYS A 641 12.42 27.04 32.81
CA LYS A 641 13.70 27.50 32.27
C LYS A 641 14.46 28.39 33.27
N ILE A 642 13.75 29.31 33.94
CA ILE A 642 14.32 30.13 35.03
C ILE A 642 14.84 29.22 36.16
N LYS A 643 14.10 28.20 36.58
CA LYS A 643 14.56 27.24 37.62
C LYS A 643 15.80 26.46 37.19
N ALA A 644 15.90 26.06 35.92
CA ALA A 644 17.04 25.30 35.40
C ALA A 644 18.31 26.14 35.17
N GLU A 645 18.16 27.37 34.66
CA GLU A 645 19.29 28.24 34.30
C GLU A 645 19.78 29.12 35.45
N THR A 646 18.97 29.37 36.49
CA THR A 646 19.37 30.27 37.58
C THR A 646 20.37 29.63 38.54
N LYS A 647 21.55 30.24 38.64
CA LYS A 647 22.61 29.90 39.59
C LYS A 647 23.15 31.19 40.22
N LEU A 648 22.83 31.40 41.50
CA LEU A 648 23.30 32.54 42.27
C LEU A 648 24.62 32.18 42.95
N ASN A 649 25.57 33.11 42.96
CA ASN A 649 26.85 32.93 43.64
C ASN A 649 26.70 33.20 45.14
N ASP A 650 27.60 32.62 45.95
CA ASP A 650 27.78 32.98 47.36
C ASP A 650 27.96 34.50 47.53
N TYR A 651 27.31 35.07 48.54
CA TYR A 651 27.43 36.49 48.91
C TYR A 651 28.00 36.64 50.32
N ARG A 652 29.05 37.46 50.49
CA ARG A 652 29.71 37.71 51.79
C ARG A 652 29.40 39.11 52.33
N GLU A 653 29.44 39.26 53.66
CA GLU A 653 29.23 40.54 54.33
C GLU A 653 30.21 41.61 53.81
N GLY A 654 29.65 42.63 53.15
CA GLY A 654 30.43 43.71 52.54
C GLY A 654 30.85 43.49 51.09
N ASP A 655 30.44 42.38 50.45
CA ASP A 655 30.52 42.25 49.00
C ASP A 655 29.63 43.30 48.33
N LYS A 656 30.14 43.90 47.25
CA LYS A 656 29.50 45.07 46.63
C LYS A 656 28.29 44.71 45.75
N TYR A 657 28.36 43.56 45.09
CA TYR A 657 27.36 43.07 44.15
C TYR A 657 26.98 41.64 44.50
N LEU A 658 25.69 41.31 44.44
CA LEU A 658 25.24 39.92 44.40
C LEU A 658 25.27 39.51 42.92
N THR A 659 25.98 38.41 42.65
CA THR A 659 26.26 37.94 41.28
C THR A 659 25.72 36.55 41.02
N GLY A 660 25.64 36.17 39.75
CA GLY A 660 25.14 34.85 39.34
C GLY A 660 24.81 34.81 37.85
N LYS A 661 24.03 33.82 37.44
CA LYS A 661 23.47 33.68 36.10
C LYS A 661 22.00 33.25 36.17
N THR A 662 21.22 33.59 35.15
CA THR A 662 19.83 33.20 34.92
C THR A 662 19.53 33.36 33.41
N ILE A 663 18.25 33.39 33.01
CA ILE A 663 17.85 33.68 31.63
C ILE A 663 18.30 35.09 31.17
N PRO A 664 18.67 35.28 29.88
CA PRO A 664 18.95 36.60 29.31
C PRO A 664 17.84 37.63 29.55
N ASN A 665 18.21 38.84 29.96
CA ASN A 665 17.27 39.94 30.26
C ASN A 665 16.22 39.66 31.37
N GLY A 666 16.39 38.59 32.16
CA GLY A 666 15.50 38.28 33.29
C GLY A 666 15.51 39.40 34.35
N LYS A 667 14.34 39.82 34.81
CA LYS A 667 14.18 40.86 35.85
C LYS A 667 14.45 40.25 37.23
N VAL A 668 15.50 40.73 37.89
CA VAL A 668 15.94 40.26 39.21
C VAL A 668 15.39 41.17 40.30
N THR A 669 14.71 40.60 41.30
CA THR A 669 14.13 41.33 42.44
C THR A 669 14.55 40.70 43.76
N PHE A 670 15.24 41.47 44.59
CA PHE A 670 15.66 41.06 45.94
C PHE A 670 14.65 41.55 46.97
N THR A 671 14.17 40.66 47.83
CA THR A 671 13.27 40.99 48.94
C THR A 671 13.82 40.47 50.28
N SER A 672 13.47 41.16 51.35
CA SER A 672 13.66 40.67 52.72
C SER A 672 12.60 39.62 53.09
N GLU A 673 12.82 38.90 54.19
CA GLU A 673 11.83 37.99 54.83
C GLU A 673 10.42 38.61 55.04
N LYS A 674 10.31 39.94 55.04
CA LYS A 674 9.05 40.69 55.18
C LYS A 674 8.49 41.19 53.83
N ALA A 675 8.87 40.52 52.72
CA ALA A 675 8.48 40.82 51.34
C ALA A 675 8.77 42.26 50.85
N ARG A 676 9.54 43.07 51.60
CA ARG A 676 9.96 44.39 51.16
C ARG A 676 11.08 44.25 50.13
N VAL A 677 10.88 44.83 48.95
CA VAL A 677 11.91 45.00 47.91
C VAL A 677 13.09 45.80 48.47
N LEU A 678 14.28 45.25 48.31
CA LEU A 678 15.55 45.82 48.76
C LEU A 678 16.36 46.38 47.59
N ALA A 679 16.51 45.58 46.52
CA ALA A 679 17.19 45.94 45.29
C ALA A 679 16.48 45.30 44.09
N GLN A 680 16.64 45.88 42.90
CA GLN A 680 16.15 45.32 41.63
C GLN A 680 17.17 45.59 40.53
N GLY A 681 17.11 44.76 39.48
CA GLY A 681 17.85 44.97 38.25
C GLY A 681 17.39 44.00 37.16
N ILE A 682 18.20 43.89 36.11
CA ILE A 682 17.94 43.05 34.94
C ILE A 682 19.24 42.30 34.66
N ALA A 683 19.17 40.99 34.42
CA ALA A 683 20.31 40.21 33.96
C ALA A 683 20.74 40.65 32.56
N ASP A 684 22.03 40.56 32.22
CA ASP A 684 22.49 41.00 30.89
C ASP A 684 22.00 40.09 29.75
N LYS A 685 22.38 40.44 28.50
CA LYS A 685 22.04 39.69 27.29
C LYS A 685 22.58 38.24 27.26
N ASP A 686 23.52 37.91 28.13
CA ASP A 686 24.11 36.57 28.27
C ASP A 686 23.61 35.90 29.56
N GLY A 687 22.65 36.50 30.27
CA GLY A 687 22.04 35.99 31.49
C GLY A 687 22.77 36.31 32.79
N ASN A 688 23.85 37.10 32.77
CA ASN A 688 24.65 37.33 33.98
C ASN A 688 23.97 38.35 34.91
N ILE A 689 24.00 38.06 36.22
CA ILE A 689 23.46 38.91 37.29
C ILE A 689 24.65 39.63 37.96
N SER A 690 24.52 40.94 38.15
CA SER A 690 25.49 41.76 38.92
C SER A 690 24.80 42.98 39.52
N ILE A 691 24.02 42.77 40.60
CA ILE A 691 23.18 43.82 41.19
C ILE A 691 23.83 44.37 42.45
N ALA A 692 23.93 45.69 42.55
CA ALA A 692 24.55 46.37 43.69
C ALA A 692 23.71 46.19 44.96
N VAL A 693 24.36 45.76 46.04
CA VAL A 693 23.73 45.46 47.34
C VAL A 693 24.54 46.00 48.53
N ASP A 694 25.68 46.66 48.30
CA ASP A 694 26.49 47.34 49.31
C ASP A 694 25.68 48.28 50.23
N GLN A 695 24.75 49.04 49.65
CA GLN A 695 23.91 49.99 50.37
C GLN A 695 22.85 49.33 51.28
N LEU A 696 22.65 48.01 51.19
CA LEU A 696 21.66 47.28 52.00
C LEU A 696 22.17 46.96 53.41
N GLY A 697 23.47 47.09 53.68
CA GLY A 697 24.04 46.89 55.02
C GLY A 697 23.95 45.45 55.54
N LEU A 698 23.89 44.48 54.63
CA LEU A 698 23.69 43.05 54.88
C LEU A 698 24.71 42.46 55.86
N LYS A 699 24.25 41.52 56.71
CA LYS A 699 25.03 40.91 57.79
C LYS A 699 25.08 39.40 57.71
N GLU A 700 26.20 38.83 58.13
CA GLU A 700 26.42 37.38 58.22
C GLU A 700 25.21 36.67 58.88
N GLY A 701 24.75 35.59 58.25
CA GLY A 701 23.62 34.79 58.72
C GLY A 701 22.23 35.25 58.25
N GLN A 702 22.10 36.44 57.64
CA GLN A 702 20.84 36.86 57.00
C GLN A 702 20.55 36.06 55.73
N GLU A 703 19.27 35.95 55.37
CA GLU A 703 18.81 35.33 54.13
C GLU A 703 17.99 36.31 53.28
N LEU A 704 18.11 36.16 51.96
CA LEU A 704 17.53 37.03 50.95
C LEU A 704 16.72 36.21 49.96
N ALA A 705 15.46 36.59 49.75
CA ALA A 705 14.63 36.00 48.71
C ALA A 705 14.91 36.73 47.38
N VAL A 706 15.23 35.98 46.34
CA VAL A 706 15.60 36.47 45.01
C VAL A 706 14.60 35.93 44.00
N THR A 707 13.70 36.79 43.53
CA THR A 707 12.76 36.49 42.45
C THR A 707 13.39 36.83 41.11
N ILE A 708 13.27 35.92 40.15
CA ILE A 708 13.53 36.16 38.74
C ILE A 708 12.19 36.09 38.01
N ALA A 709 11.85 37.14 37.25
CA ALA A 709 10.72 37.14 36.32
C ALA A 709 11.21 37.34 34.88
N GLY A 710 10.67 36.58 33.94
CA GLY A 710 11.02 36.66 32.52
C GLY A 710 10.16 37.64 31.73
N ALA A 711 10.23 37.55 30.40
CA ALA A 711 9.54 38.45 29.47
C ALA A 711 8.16 37.93 29.05
N ASN A 712 7.95 36.62 29.10
CA ASN A 712 6.69 35.97 28.76
C ASN A 712 5.74 35.84 29.97
N GLY A 713 6.22 36.15 31.17
CA GLY A 713 5.46 36.17 32.42
C GLY A 713 5.79 35.04 33.40
N GLY A 714 6.80 34.22 33.10
CA GLY A 714 7.27 33.19 34.03
C GLY A 714 8.04 33.79 35.21
N GLU A 715 7.84 33.23 36.41
CA GLU A 715 8.49 33.70 37.64
C GLU A 715 8.94 32.53 38.52
N ALA A 716 10.12 32.63 39.12
CA ALA A 716 10.56 31.73 40.19
C ALA A 716 11.41 32.45 41.25
N SER A 717 11.35 31.96 42.49
CA SER A 717 12.06 32.52 43.64
C SER A 717 13.12 31.56 44.20
N PHE A 718 14.25 32.13 44.60
CA PHE A 718 15.43 31.46 45.16
C PHE A 718 15.82 32.12 46.49
N THR A 719 16.75 31.52 47.24
CA THR A 719 17.24 32.08 48.52
C THR A 719 18.77 32.13 48.53
N VAL A 720 19.33 33.26 48.96
CA VAL A 720 20.79 33.45 49.14
C VAL A 720 21.08 33.80 50.61
N LYS A 721 22.12 33.20 51.17
CA LYS A 721 22.55 33.39 52.56
C LYS A 721 23.84 34.23 52.63
N VAL A 722 23.91 35.17 53.56
CA VAL A 722 25.08 36.04 53.75
C VAL A 722 26.17 35.32 54.56
N LEU A 723 27.36 35.20 53.97
CA LEU A 723 28.56 34.55 54.52
C LEU A 723 29.54 35.56 55.16
N PRO A 724 30.55 35.12 55.93
CA PRO A 724 31.53 36.04 56.54
C PRO A 724 32.48 36.71 55.53
N LYS A 725 32.90 37.93 55.89
CA LYS A 725 33.77 38.83 55.11
C LYS A 725 35.21 38.30 54.95
N ALA A 726 35.81 38.50 53.77
CA ALA A 726 37.18 38.12 53.45
C ALA A 726 38.24 39.19 53.83
N THR A 727 39.53 38.80 53.81
CA THR A 727 40.69 39.65 54.14
C THR A 727 41.76 39.60 53.05
N GLU A 728 42.31 40.76 52.65
CA GLU A 728 43.26 40.91 51.53
C GLU A 728 44.73 41.11 51.95
N PRO A 729 45.67 40.62 51.11
CA PRO A 729 46.96 41.25 50.85
C PRO A 729 47.15 41.60 49.35
N ASN A 730 48.08 42.50 49.03
CA ASN A 730 48.38 42.93 47.65
C ASN A 730 48.93 41.80 46.77
N ASP A 731 48.49 41.74 45.51
CA ASP A 731 48.85 40.71 44.52
C ASP A 731 49.63 41.29 43.30
N PRO A 732 50.89 40.86 43.07
CA PRO A 732 51.68 41.23 41.89
C PRO A 732 51.11 40.75 40.54
N ALA A 733 50.35 39.66 40.49
CA ALA A 733 49.84 39.08 39.24
C ALA A 733 48.89 40.05 38.52
N LYS A 734 48.06 40.76 39.28
CA LYS A 734 47.15 41.81 38.79
C LYS A 734 47.88 42.92 38.01
N ASP A 735 49.06 43.30 38.50
CA ASP A 735 49.91 44.33 37.91
C ASP A 735 50.59 43.84 36.62
N GLU A 736 50.76 42.52 36.44
CA GLU A 736 51.24 41.91 35.20
C GLU A 736 50.10 41.70 34.19
N THR A 737 48.91 41.25 34.63
CA THR A 737 47.70 41.11 33.80
C THR A 737 47.38 42.40 33.04
N GLU A 738 47.41 43.57 33.68
CA GLU A 738 47.15 44.84 32.99
C GLU A 738 48.27 45.22 32.00
N LYS A 739 49.52 44.83 32.26
CA LYS A 739 50.65 45.03 31.31
C LYS A 739 50.52 44.10 30.10
N ILE A 740 49.97 42.90 30.25
CA ILE A 740 49.66 41.97 29.16
C ILE A 740 48.51 42.54 28.30
N LYS A 741 47.41 42.98 28.93
CA LYS A 741 46.29 43.65 28.23
C LYS A 741 46.75 44.87 27.42
N ALA A 742 47.58 45.73 28.02
CA ALA A 742 48.05 46.97 27.39
C ALA A 742 49.08 46.77 26.25
N LYS A 743 49.69 45.57 26.12
CA LYS A 743 50.72 45.29 25.11
C LYS A 743 50.36 44.22 24.08
N THR A 744 49.25 43.52 24.24
CA THR A 744 48.90 42.42 23.34
C THR A 744 48.09 42.93 22.14
N THR A 745 48.58 42.65 20.94
CA THR A 745 47.87 42.86 19.67
C THR A 745 48.08 41.65 18.75
N PHE A 746 47.10 41.39 17.89
CA PHE A 746 47.18 40.37 16.86
C PHE A 746 47.02 41.01 15.48
N ASN A 747 47.65 40.41 14.47
CA ASN A 747 47.36 40.74 13.08
C ASN A 747 46.07 40.02 12.64
N ASP A 748 45.43 40.54 11.59
CA ASP A 748 44.33 39.86 10.90
C ASP A 748 44.71 38.41 10.56
N TYR A 749 43.79 37.47 10.80
CA TYR A 749 43.95 36.05 10.53
C TYR A 749 42.77 35.55 9.67
N ARG A 750 43.07 34.89 8.55
CA ARG A 750 42.09 34.45 7.54
C ARG A 750 42.03 32.93 7.44
N GLU A 751 40.90 32.40 6.95
CA GLU A 751 40.80 30.96 6.69
C GLU A 751 41.89 30.49 5.70
N GLY A 752 42.75 29.59 6.18
CA GLY A 752 43.89 29.04 5.44
C GLY A 752 45.27 29.58 5.85
N ASP A 753 45.35 30.60 6.69
CA ASP A 753 46.62 31.10 7.23
C ASP A 753 47.26 30.06 8.16
N LYS A 754 48.55 29.74 7.94
CA LYS A 754 49.23 28.66 8.68
C LYS A 754 49.69 29.06 10.09
N VAL A 755 49.83 30.36 10.35
CA VAL A 755 50.36 30.90 11.60
C VAL A 755 49.53 32.10 12.07
N LEU A 756 49.22 32.14 13.37
CA LEU A 756 48.73 33.36 14.01
C LEU A 756 49.95 34.22 14.43
N THR A 757 49.90 35.52 14.13
CA THR A 757 50.99 36.46 14.43
C THR A 757 50.50 37.70 15.17
N GLY A 758 51.38 38.32 15.95
CA GLY A 758 51.05 39.46 16.80
C GLY A 758 52.22 39.93 17.65
N GLN A 759 51.93 40.70 18.69
CA GLN A 759 52.88 41.26 19.65
C GLN A 759 52.29 41.16 21.07
N THR A 760 53.13 40.99 22.10
CA THR A 760 52.76 41.02 23.53
C THR A 760 54.00 41.32 24.39
N ILE A 761 53.99 40.95 25.68
CA ILE A 761 55.17 41.01 26.55
C ILE A 761 56.26 40.01 26.10
N PRO A 762 57.56 40.36 26.25
CA PRO A 762 58.66 39.42 26.02
C PRO A 762 58.47 38.11 26.80
N LYS A 763 58.70 36.98 26.13
CA LYS A 763 58.54 35.61 26.69
C LYS A 763 57.14 35.23 27.20
N GLY A 764 56.09 36.01 26.95
CA GLY A 764 54.72 35.63 27.32
C GLY A 764 54.34 34.28 26.71
N LYS A 765 53.84 33.34 27.52
CA LYS A 765 53.36 32.03 27.04
C LYS A 765 52.01 32.20 26.36
N VAL A 766 51.85 31.61 25.19
CA VAL A 766 50.68 31.75 24.32
C VAL A 766 49.96 30.41 24.21
N THR A 767 48.66 30.39 24.51
CA THR A 767 47.77 29.25 24.24
C THR A 767 46.61 29.71 23.38
N ILE A 768 46.25 28.93 22.36
CA ILE A 768 45.16 29.22 21.43
C ILE A 768 44.13 28.08 21.52
N THR A 769 42.91 28.45 21.89
CA THR A 769 41.79 27.55 22.20
C THR A 769 40.60 27.87 21.28
N PRO A 770 40.27 27.00 20.31
CA PRO A 770 39.06 27.16 19.50
C PRO A 770 37.82 26.67 20.25
N VAL A 771 36.69 27.38 20.14
CA VAL A 771 35.46 27.15 20.93
C VAL A 771 34.84 25.74 20.75
N LYS A 772 35.17 25.02 19.66
CA LYS A 772 34.64 23.66 19.37
C LYS A 772 35.68 22.60 19.00
N ALA A 773 36.99 22.89 19.08
CA ALA A 773 38.03 21.94 18.68
C ALA A 773 38.59 21.13 19.87
N ARG A 774 39.03 19.89 19.62
CA ARG A 774 39.77 19.07 20.61
C ARG A 774 41.28 19.38 20.67
N ALA A 775 41.80 20.14 19.71
CA ALA A 775 43.22 20.51 19.62
C ALA A 775 43.46 21.92 20.15
N LEU A 776 44.64 22.14 20.75
CA LEU A 776 45.14 23.44 21.21
C LEU A 776 46.49 23.72 20.53
N ALA A 777 46.75 24.97 20.18
CA ALA A 777 48.09 25.39 19.75
C ALA A 777 48.77 26.19 20.86
N GLN A 778 50.05 25.93 21.11
CA GLN A 778 50.80 26.57 22.18
C GLN A 778 52.20 26.99 21.73
N GLY A 779 52.75 28.00 22.40
CA GLY A 779 54.13 28.42 22.25
C GLY A 779 54.44 29.60 23.16
N THR A 780 55.44 30.40 22.78
CA THR A 780 55.92 31.51 23.60
C THR A 780 56.32 32.66 22.69
N ALA A 781 55.97 33.89 23.06
CA ALA A 781 56.43 35.09 22.39
C ALA A 781 57.97 35.22 22.51
N ASP A 782 58.62 35.82 21.50
CA ASP A 782 60.08 35.91 21.49
C ASP A 782 60.65 36.90 22.53
N LYS A 783 61.97 37.10 22.50
CA LYS A 783 62.68 38.01 23.41
C LYS A 783 62.28 39.49 23.27
N ASP A 784 61.65 39.87 22.16
CA ASP A 784 61.18 41.22 21.90
C ASP A 784 59.65 41.33 22.05
N GLY A 785 58.97 40.20 22.30
CA GLY A 785 57.53 40.08 22.52
C GLY A 785 56.72 39.69 21.29
N LYS A 786 57.35 39.29 20.17
CA LYS A 786 56.62 38.93 18.95
C LYS A 786 55.98 37.54 19.06
N ILE A 787 54.73 37.42 18.64
CA ILE A 787 53.97 36.16 18.57
C ILE A 787 54.05 35.60 17.15
N THR A 788 54.33 34.30 17.01
CA THR A 788 54.18 33.53 15.76
C THR A 788 53.94 32.06 16.12
N ILE A 789 52.69 31.60 16.07
CA ILE A 789 52.25 30.26 16.51
C ILE A 789 51.61 29.52 15.35
N ALA A 790 51.97 28.24 15.14
CA ALA A 790 51.37 27.38 14.11
C ALA A 790 49.95 26.94 14.50
N VAL A 791 48.98 27.20 13.64
CA VAL A 791 47.53 27.01 13.88
C VAL A 791 46.82 26.26 12.74
N ASP A 792 47.56 25.85 11.70
CA ASP A 792 47.08 24.97 10.63
C ASP A 792 46.45 23.68 11.17
N GLN A 793 47.06 23.09 12.19
CA GLN A 793 46.55 21.95 12.97
C GLN A 793 45.18 22.16 13.66
N LEU A 794 44.66 23.40 13.74
CA LEU A 794 43.39 23.71 14.41
C LEU A 794 42.17 23.72 13.45
N GLY A 795 42.38 23.63 12.14
CA GLY A 795 41.30 23.49 11.16
C GLY A 795 40.29 24.64 11.11
N LEU A 796 40.73 25.86 11.48
CA LEU A 796 39.86 27.02 11.71
C LEU A 796 39.12 27.48 10.45
N LYS A 797 37.83 27.81 10.61
CA LYS A 797 36.92 28.25 9.55
C LYS A 797 36.46 29.70 9.70
N GLU A 798 36.12 30.34 8.59
CA GLU A 798 35.56 31.70 8.56
C GLU A 798 34.42 31.89 9.58
N GLY A 799 34.39 33.07 10.21
CA GLY A 799 33.35 33.46 11.17
C GLY A 799 33.53 32.84 12.56
N GLN A 800 34.36 31.79 12.71
CA GLN A 800 34.76 31.28 14.01
C GLN A 800 35.57 32.32 14.79
N GLU A 801 35.52 32.21 16.11
CA GLU A 801 36.32 33.00 17.03
C GLU A 801 37.18 32.05 17.88
N VAL A 802 38.44 32.41 18.08
CA VAL A 802 39.40 31.66 18.90
C VAL A 802 39.86 32.50 20.08
N THR A 803 39.94 31.89 21.25
CA THR A 803 40.47 32.53 22.45
C THR A 803 41.98 32.33 22.49
N VAL A 804 42.73 33.43 22.55
CA VAL A 804 44.18 33.45 22.72
C VAL A 804 44.50 33.94 24.12
N THR A 805 45.10 33.08 24.93
CA THR A 805 45.49 33.35 26.32
C THR A 805 46.99 33.62 26.39
N ILE A 806 47.37 34.73 27.02
CA ILE A 806 48.75 35.11 27.28
C ILE A 806 49.01 35.10 28.79
N ALA A 807 50.00 34.33 29.24
CA ALA A 807 50.45 34.28 30.63
C ALA A 807 51.90 34.79 30.78
N GLY A 808 52.14 35.59 31.81
CA GLY A 808 53.45 36.12 32.20
C GLY A 808 54.14 35.28 33.29
N ASP A 809 55.43 35.55 33.52
CA ASP A 809 56.26 34.78 34.44
C ASP A 809 55.99 35.10 35.94
N ASN A 810 55.24 36.17 36.25
CA ASN A 810 54.83 36.52 37.62
C ASN A 810 53.38 36.09 37.93
N GLY A 811 52.75 35.32 37.05
CA GLY A 811 51.40 34.77 37.22
C GLY A 811 50.27 35.66 36.72
N GLY A 812 50.56 36.80 36.08
CA GLY A 812 49.54 37.59 35.39
C GLY A 812 49.09 36.90 34.11
N GLU A 813 47.78 36.86 33.87
CA GLU A 813 47.18 36.28 32.66
C GLU A 813 46.13 37.22 32.05
N ALA A 814 46.00 37.21 30.73
CA ALA A 814 44.87 37.82 30.01
C ALA A 814 44.50 37.00 28.77
N SER A 815 43.20 36.93 28.46
CA SER A 815 42.67 36.26 27.26
C SER A 815 42.03 37.27 26.31
N PHE A 816 42.18 37.01 25.01
CA PHE A 816 41.76 37.86 23.89
C PHE A 816 41.02 37.02 22.86
N THR A 817 40.07 37.60 22.13
CA THR A 817 39.37 36.91 21.04
C THR A 817 39.91 37.36 19.69
N VAL A 818 40.31 36.41 18.84
CA VAL A 818 40.66 36.65 17.44
C VAL A 818 39.59 36.00 16.56
N LYS A 819 39.04 36.77 15.60
CA LYS A 819 38.04 36.27 14.65
C LYS A 819 38.70 35.81 13.37
N VAL A 820 38.30 34.65 12.86
CA VAL A 820 38.75 34.12 11.57
C VAL A 820 38.00 34.87 10.47
N LEU A 821 38.74 35.68 9.72
CA LEU A 821 38.22 36.45 8.59
C LEU A 821 38.10 35.60 7.32
N PRO A 822 37.26 36.01 6.35
CA PRO A 822 37.23 35.38 5.03
C PRO A 822 38.61 35.23 4.40
N LYS A 823 38.82 34.07 3.79
CA LYS A 823 39.93 33.85 2.84
C LYS A 823 39.84 34.93 1.76
N ALA A 824 40.96 35.60 1.45
CA ALA A 824 40.94 36.75 0.55
C ALA A 824 40.48 36.35 -0.86
N THR A 825 39.38 36.95 -1.32
CA THR A 825 38.79 36.73 -2.65
C THR A 825 39.23 37.81 -3.64
N GLU A 826 39.67 37.37 -4.82
CA GLU A 826 39.72 38.22 -6.02
C GLU A 826 38.30 38.61 -6.50
N PRO A 827 38.15 39.61 -7.38
CA PRO A 827 36.83 40.06 -7.85
C PRO A 827 35.99 38.92 -8.43
N THR A 828 34.74 38.81 -7.97
CA THR A 828 33.82 37.73 -8.35
C THR A 828 33.36 37.85 -9.80
N ASP A 829 33.90 36.99 -10.65
CA ASP A 829 33.44 36.77 -12.02
C ASP A 829 31.99 36.23 -12.01
N PRO A 830 31.04 36.81 -12.78
CA PRO A 830 29.69 36.25 -12.92
C PRO A 830 29.66 34.82 -13.49
N VAL A 831 30.68 34.41 -14.24
CA VAL A 831 30.87 33.01 -14.69
C VAL A 831 31.19 32.10 -13.50
N ALA A 832 31.97 32.59 -12.52
CA ALA A 832 32.33 31.83 -11.33
C ALA A 832 31.15 31.68 -10.35
N GLU A 833 30.33 32.72 -10.16
CA GLU A 833 29.10 32.59 -9.36
C GLU A 833 28.04 31.73 -10.04
N GLU A 834 27.94 31.73 -11.38
CA GLU A 834 27.05 30.78 -12.09
C GLU A 834 27.57 29.34 -12.03
N THR A 835 28.88 29.13 -12.21
CA THR A 835 29.56 27.83 -11.99
C THR A 835 29.30 27.28 -10.59
N LYS A 836 29.37 28.15 -9.57
CA LYS A 836 29.10 27.84 -8.17
C LYS A 836 27.62 27.53 -7.92
N ARG A 837 26.68 28.20 -8.59
CA ARG A 837 25.26 27.83 -8.57
C ARG A 837 25.01 26.47 -9.20
N ILE A 838 25.54 26.20 -10.40
CA ILE A 838 25.44 24.89 -11.05
C ILE A 838 25.95 23.79 -10.10
N LYS A 839 27.11 23.97 -9.48
CA LYS A 839 27.71 23.00 -8.53
C LYS A 839 26.98 22.85 -7.19
N ASN A 840 26.04 23.73 -6.86
CA ASN A 840 25.27 23.70 -5.61
C ASN A 840 23.78 23.39 -5.80
N GLU A 841 23.25 23.58 -7.01
CA GLU A 841 21.83 23.46 -7.37
C GLU A 841 21.59 22.34 -8.41
N THR A 842 22.63 21.55 -8.74
CA THR A 842 22.49 20.33 -9.54
C THR A 842 22.36 19.12 -8.65
N GLU A 843 21.26 18.39 -8.84
CA GLU A 843 20.99 17.08 -8.27
C GLU A 843 20.72 16.13 -9.45
N VAL A 844 21.27 14.92 -9.43
CA VAL A 844 21.15 13.95 -10.52
C VAL A 844 20.61 12.66 -9.92
N ASP A 845 19.63 12.05 -10.60
CA ASP A 845 19.04 10.80 -10.14
C ASP A 845 20.00 9.62 -10.38
N ASP A 846 19.93 8.59 -9.54
CA ASP A 846 20.73 7.37 -9.67
C ASP A 846 20.53 6.71 -11.05
N LEU A 847 21.64 6.43 -11.75
CA LEU A 847 21.63 5.76 -13.05
C LEU A 847 21.96 4.27 -12.87
N TYR A 848 21.07 3.40 -13.32
CA TYR A 848 21.21 1.95 -13.23
C TYR A 848 21.52 1.33 -14.60
N GLU A 849 22.19 0.18 -14.61
CA GLU A 849 22.50 -0.58 -15.84
C GLU A 849 21.23 -0.81 -16.70
N GLY A 850 21.32 -0.54 -18.00
CA GLY A 850 20.19 -0.63 -18.93
C GLY A 850 19.15 0.52 -18.84
N GLY A 851 19.37 1.53 -18.00
CA GLY A 851 18.49 2.69 -17.87
C GLY A 851 18.34 3.50 -19.18
N GLN A 852 17.10 3.81 -19.57
CA GLN A 852 16.84 4.56 -20.82
C GLN A 852 17.17 6.05 -20.71
N TYR A 853 16.96 6.65 -19.53
CA TYR A 853 17.04 8.09 -19.32
C TYR A 853 17.89 8.43 -18.09
N LEU A 854 18.71 9.46 -18.21
CA LEU A 854 19.33 10.15 -17.08
C LEU A 854 18.49 11.40 -16.76
N THR A 855 17.97 11.48 -15.55
CA THR A 855 17.13 12.58 -15.06
C THR A 855 17.80 13.32 -13.90
N GLY A 856 17.27 14.50 -13.60
CA GLY A 856 17.71 15.30 -12.48
C GLY A 856 17.24 16.74 -12.58
N LYS A 857 17.83 17.59 -11.75
CA LYS A 857 17.51 19.02 -11.62
C LYS A 857 18.78 19.84 -11.61
N THR A 858 18.74 21.03 -12.19
CA THR A 858 19.84 21.99 -12.22
C THR A 858 19.29 23.43 -12.32
N ILE A 859 20.12 24.42 -12.59
CA ILE A 859 19.63 25.80 -12.80
C ILE A 859 18.72 25.87 -14.06
N PRO A 860 17.64 26.68 -14.05
CA PRO A 860 16.76 26.80 -15.21
C PRO A 860 17.43 27.28 -16.49
N ASN A 861 17.05 26.70 -17.63
CA ASN A 861 17.61 26.97 -18.96
C ASN A 861 19.13 26.69 -19.11
N ALA A 862 19.74 25.85 -18.29
CA ALA A 862 21.08 25.33 -18.57
C ALA A 862 21.06 24.39 -19.78
N THR A 863 22.15 24.30 -20.53
CA THR A 863 22.38 23.20 -21.48
C THR A 863 22.98 22.02 -20.73
N VAL A 864 22.46 20.82 -20.97
CA VAL A 864 22.87 19.56 -20.34
C VAL A 864 23.32 18.59 -21.44
N GLU A 865 24.52 18.04 -21.27
CA GLU A 865 25.23 17.16 -22.22
C GLU A 865 25.88 16.00 -21.45
N VAL A 866 26.17 14.87 -22.11
CA VAL A 866 26.92 13.75 -21.50
C VAL A 866 28.11 13.33 -22.36
N ALA A 867 29.12 12.80 -21.70
CA ALA A 867 30.23 12.06 -22.30
C ALA A 867 30.55 10.79 -21.51
N VAL A 868 31.26 9.86 -22.14
CA VAL A 868 31.73 8.59 -21.57
C VAL A 868 33.18 8.40 -22.02
N GLU A 869 34.07 7.92 -21.15
CA GLU A 869 35.45 7.60 -21.54
C GLU A 869 35.54 6.21 -22.18
N GLU A 870 36.06 6.12 -23.41
CA GLU A 870 36.23 4.83 -24.10
C GLU A 870 37.46 4.07 -23.57
N THR A 871 37.22 3.01 -22.79
CA THR A 871 38.27 2.16 -22.19
C THR A 871 38.95 1.24 -23.22
N THR A 872 39.74 1.85 -24.12
CA THR A 872 40.50 1.12 -25.15
C THR A 872 41.51 0.14 -24.55
N ALA A 873 41.47 -1.11 -25.03
CA ALA A 873 42.29 -2.18 -24.48
C ALA A 873 43.80 -2.03 -24.80
N ALA A 874 44.60 -2.03 -23.73
CA ALA A 874 46.06 -2.23 -23.70
C ALA A 874 46.99 -1.12 -24.26
N ASN A 875 47.63 -0.39 -23.33
CA ASN A 875 49.02 0.09 -23.43
C ASN A 875 49.39 1.10 -24.55
N VAL A 876 48.66 2.22 -24.68
CA VAL A 876 49.25 3.48 -25.15
C VAL A 876 48.75 4.65 -24.28
N VAL A 877 49.66 5.47 -23.76
CA VAL A 877 49.28 6.75 -23.12
C VAL A 877 49.26 7.85 -24.19
N GLN A 878 48.07 8.32 -24.53
CA GLN A 878 47.83 9.64 -25.13
C GLN A 878 46.67 10.32 -24.39
N PRO A 879 46.63 11.66 -24.33
CA PRO A 879 45.47 12.37 -23.79
C PRO A 879 44.30 12.20 -24.78
N VAL A 880 43.35 11.34 -24.43
CA VAL A 880 42.10 11.19 -25.19
C VAL A 880 41.34 12.51 -25.09
N ALA A 881 40.95 13.07 -26.23
CA ALA A 881 40.03 14.20 -26.25
C ALA A 881 38.61 13.67 -26.06
N VAL A 882 37.91 14.12 -25.01
CA VAL A 882 36.52 13.76 -24.74
C VAL A 882 35.68 14.00 -26.00
N GLN A 883 35.19 12.92 -26.60
CA GLN A 883 34.42 12.98 -27.83
C GLN A 883 32.94 13.09 -27.46
N ALA A 884 32.28 14.19 -27.86
CA ALA A 884 30.89 14.46 -27.53
C ALA A 884 29.99 13.28 -27.94
N ALA A 885 29.19 12.79 -26.99
CA ALA A 885 28.43 11.55 -27.17
C ALA A 885 27.24 11.73 -28.14
N THR A 886 26.60 10.60 -28.48
CA THR A 886 25.47 10.52 -29.42
C THR A 886 24.16 11.11 -28.88
N ALA A 887 24.06 11.35 -27.58
CA ALA A 887 22.93 12.03 -26.96
C ALA A 887 22.92 13.52 -27.32
N ALA A 888 21.84 13.99 -27.95
CA ALA A 888 21.72 15.39 -28.36
C ALA A 888 21.59 16.33 -27.13
N PRO A 889 22.36 17.43 -27.06
CA PRO A 889 22.26 18.42 -25.97
C PRO A 889 20.84 18.92 -25.73
N GLN A 890 20.41 18.97 -24.47
CA GLN A 890 19.07 19.44 -24.09
C GLN A 890 19.13 20.67 -23.17
N LYS A 891 18.07 21.48 -23.19
CA LYS A 891 17.85 22.59 -22.26
C LYS A 891 17.07 22.09 -21.04
N SER A 892 17.52 22.39 -19.82
CA SER A 892 16.71 22.20 -18.62
C SER A 892 15.48 23.11 -18.62
N GLY A 893 14.43 22.67 -17.92
CA GLY A 893 13.14 23.37 -17.82
C GLY A 893 13.21 24.72 -17.11
N ALA A 894 12.06 25.40 -17.06
CA ALA A 894 11.91 26.67 -16.32
C ALA A 894 11.94 26.48 -14.79
N ASP A 895 11.69 25.26 -14.35
CA ASP A 895 11.80 24.67 -13.01
C ASP A 895 13.21 24.11 -12.72
N GLY A 896 14.04 23.92 -13.74
CA GLY A 896 15.38 23.36 -13.65
C GLY A 896 15.50 21.88 -14.02
N GLU A 897 14.41 21.18 -14.31
CA GLU A 897 14.44 19.72 -14.53
C GLU A 897 14.98 19.35 -15.91
N PHE A 898 15.67 18.21 -16.02
CA PHE A 898 16.18 17.69 -17.28
C PHE A 898 15.94 16.17 -17.40
N LYS A 899 15.84 15.70 -18.65
CA LYS A 899 15.68 14.29 -19.00
C LYS A 899 16.44 13.99 -20.30
N LEU A 900 17.61 13.39 -20.17
CA LEU A 900 18.47 13.07 -21.31
C LEU A 900 18.33 11.58 -21.67
N ASP A 901 18.20 11.28 -22.96
CA ASP A 901 18.18 9.89 -23.45
C ASP A 901 19.61 9.36 -23.53
N VAL A 902 19.89 8.33 -22.73
CA VAL A 902 21.21 7.70 -22.60
C VAL A 902 21.22 6.24 -23.10
N GLN A 903 20.08 5.74 -23.59
CA GLN A 903 19.93 4.35 -24.06
C GLN A 903 20.88 4.03 -25.22
N ALA A 904 21.18 5.02 -26.05
CA ALA A 904 22.12 4.91 -27.17
C ALA A 904 23.61 4.85 -26.76
N LEU A 905 23.92 4.93 -25.46
CA LEU A 905 25.29 4.84 -24.93
C LEU A 905 25.69 3.41 -24.50
N GLY A 906 24.70 2.53 -24.22
CA GLY A 906 24.96 1.10 -23.96
C GLY A 906 25.67 0.78 -22.64
N LEU A 907 25.40 1.58 -21.60
CA LEU A 907 26.08 1.58 -20.30
C LEU A 907 25.87 0.29 -19.48
N LEU A 908 26.94 -0.13 -18.77
CA LEU A 908 27.04 -1.33 -17.95
C LEU A 908 27.33 -1.00 -16.46
N GLU A 909 27.23 -1.97 -15.55
CA GLU A 909 27.72 -1.81 -14.17
C GLU A 909 29.21 -1.39 -14.14
N ASP A 910 29.57 -0.48 -13.22
CA ASP A 910 30.89 0.15 -13.05
C ASP A 910 31.32 1.12 -14.18
N ASP A 911 30.49 1.40 -15.20
CA ASP A 911 30.70 2.55 -16.10
C ASP A 911 30.50 3.89 -15.36
N GLN A 912 31.16 4.95 -15.84
CA GLN A 912 31.04 6.30 -15.28
C GLN A 912 30.69 7.32 -16.38
N VAL A 913 29.58 8.04 -16.20
CA VAL A 913 29.08 9.05 -17.14
C VAL A 913 29.47 10.45 -16.67
N HIS A 914 30.08 11.24 -17.55
CA HIS A 914 30.39 12.65 -17.31
C HIS A 914 29.20 13.51 -17.76
N LEU A 915 28.38 13.98 -16.81
CA LEU A 915 27.31 14.94 -17.06
C LEU A 915 27.88 16.37 -17.05
N ILE A 916 27.81 17.06 -18.18
CA ILE A 916 28.30 18.42 -18.37
C ILE A 916 27.10 19.37 -18.42
N ILE A 917 27.11 20.40 -17.58
CA ILE A 917 26.04 21.40 -17.48
C ILE A 917 26.62 22.79 -17.68
N THR A 918 26.06 23.56 -18.63
CA THR A 918 26.50 24.93 -18.95
C THR A 918 25.34 25.93 -18.83
N GLY A 919 25.51 26.94 -17.97
CA GLY A 919 24.56 28.03 -17.76
C GLY A 919 24.60 29.13 -18.83
N GLU A 920 23.57 29.97 -18.89
CA GLU A 920 23.39 30.96 -19.96
C GLU A 920 24.40 32.13 -19.93
N LYS A 921 25.17 32.30 -18.85
CA LYS A 921 26.30 33.26 -18.78
C LYS A 921 27.65 32.57 -19.03
N GLY A 922 27.66 31.27 -19.30
CA GLY A 922 28.86 30.48 -19.57
C GLY A 922 29.51 29.87 -18.32
N GLY A 923 28.86 29.90 -17.15
CA GLY A 923 29.30 29.09 -16.01
C GLY A 923 29.08 27.60 -16.30
N SER A 924 29.93 26.71 -15.79
CA SER A 924 29.81 25.27 -16.07
C SER A 924 30.14 24.36 -14.89
N GLY A 925 29.45 23.24 -14.84
CA GLY A 925 29.67 22.13 -13.92
C GLY A 925 29.86 20.83 -14.68
N GLU A 926 30.65 19.93 -14.10
CA GLU A 926 30.88 18.57 -14.57
C GLU A 926 30.64 17.66 -13.37
N PHE A 927 29.82 16.63 -13.56
CA PHE A 927 29.37 15.72 -12.51
C PHE A 927 29.60 14.29 -13.00
N LEU A 928 30.19 13.46 -12.14
CA LEU A 928 30.37 12.04 -12.41
C LEU A 928 29.13 11.30 -11.89
N VAL A 929 28.52 10.50 -12.76
CA VAL A 929 27.38 9.63 -12.42
C VAL A 929 27.88 8.20 -12.60
N ASP A 930 28.03 7.49 -11.48
CA ASP A 930 28.39 6.06 -11.48
C ASP A 930 27.17 5.24 -11.89
N VAL A 931 27.36 4.26 -12.79
CA VAL A 931 26.28 3.34 -13.20
C VAL A 931 26.15 2.22 -12.16
N LEU A 932 25.14 2.35 -11.32
CA LEU A 932 24.93 1.50 -10.15
C LEU A 932 24.37 0.13 -10.53
N GLY A 933 25.13 -0.94 -10.26
CA GLY A 933 24.62 -2.31 -10.33
C GLY A 933 23.84 -2.74 -9.08
N ASP A 934 22.91 -3.68 -9.29
CA ASP A 934 21.83 -4.08 -8.38
C ASP A 934 22.23 -4.29 -6.90
N ALA A 935 21.55 -3.56 -6.01
CA ALA A 935 21.69 -3.67 -4.56
C ALA A 935 21.22 -5.03 -4.02
N ALA A 936 20.19 -5.64 -4.60
CA ALA A 936 19.69 -6.95 -4.20
C ALA A 936 20.69 -8.07 -4.57
N ALA A 937 21.39 -7.96 -5.70
CA ALA A 937 22.50 -8.85 -6.06
C ALA A 937 23.67 -8.75 -5.06
N LYS A 938 24.07 -7.54 -4.67
CA LYS A 938 25.16 -7.30 -3.69
C LYS A 938 24.79 -7.82 -2.29
N GLU A 939 23.55 -7.63 -1.85
CA GLU A 939 23.05 -8.22 -0.60
C GLU A 939 22.97 -9.75 -0.68
N THR A 940 22.55 -10.31 -1.82
CA THR A 940 22.48 -11.76 -2.07
C THR A 940 23.84 -12.44 -1.88
N GLU A 941 24.93 -11.84 -2.38
CA GLU A 941 26.29 -12.35 -2.13
C GLU A 941 26.71 -12.21 -0.66
N GLN A 942 26.29 -11.14 0.03
CA GLN A 942 26.54 -11.01 1.47
C GLN A 942 25.84 -12.11 2.28
N ILE A 943 24.57 -12.41 1.99
CA ILE A 943 23.80 -13.48 2.65
C ILE A 943 24.45 -14.85 2.40
N LYS A 944 24.85 -15.17 1.16
CA LYS A 944 25.60 -16.41 0.83
C LYS A 944 26.87 -16.56 1.68
N LYS A 945 27.57 -15.45 1.93
CA LYS A 945 28.87 -15.41 2.61
C LYS A 945 28.81 -15.52 4.13
N VAL A 946 27.77 -14.98 4.78
CA VAL A 946 27.67 -14.96 6.26
C VAL A 946 26.73 -15.98 6.87
N THR A 947 25.79 -16.54 6.09
CA THR A 947 24.74 -17.41 6.64
C THR A 947 25.26 -18.78 7.06
N LYS A 948 24.97 -19.17 8.31
CA LYS A 948 25.29 -20.49 8.89
C LYS A 948 24.18 -20.91 9.86
N PHE A 949 23.42 -21.94 9.49
CA PHE A 949 22.44 -22.60 10.34
C PHE A 949 23.02 -23.87 10.98
N ALA A 950 22.61 -24.16 12.22
CA ALA A 950 22.96 -25.38 12.94
C ALA A 950 22.46 -26.64 12.20
N ASN A 951 22.95 -27.82 12.60
CA ASN A 951 22.33 -29.07 12.16
C ASN A 951 20.99 -29.26 12.87
N ILE A 952 19.97 -29.62 12.10
CA ILE A 952 18.60 -29.86 12.56
C ILE A 952 18.45 -31.36 12.80
N TYR A 953 17.93 -31.76 13.95
CA TYR A 953 17.67 -33.15 14.27
C TYR A 953 16.16 -33.41 14.42
N GLU A 954 15.77 -34.66 14.19
CA GLU A 954 14.42 -35.17 14.39
C GLU A 954 13.88 -34.80 15.78
N GLY A 955 12.73 -34.13 15.85
CA GLY A 955 12.15 -33.60 17.09
C GLY A 955 13.01 -32.56 17.82
N ASP A 956 13.72 -31.69 17.10
CA ASP A 956 14.20 -30.41 17.64
C ASP A 956 13.09 -29.34 17.56
N THR A 957 13.04 -28.44 18.53
CA THR A 957 12.00 -27.41 18.65
C THR A 957 12.45 -26.00 18.23
N GLU A 958 13.74 -25.79 18.00
CA GLU A 958 14.30 -24.47 17.64
C GLU A 958 15.31 -24.60 16.48
N LEU A 959 15.09 -23.84 15.40
CA LEU A 959 16.15 -23.55 14.43
C LEU A 959 17.06 -22.47 15.03
N THR A 960 18.36 -22.72 15.00
CA THR A 960 19.38 -21.76 15.47
C THR A 960 20.44 -21.53 14.40
N GLY A 961 20.93 -20.29 14.30
CA GLY A 961 21.91 -19.93 13.27
C GLY A 961 22.34 -18.48 13.34
N LYS A 962 23.04 -18.05 12.28
CA LYS A 962 23.45 -16.66 12.06
C LYS A 962 23.39 -16.30 10.58
N THR A 963 23.05 -15.06 10.27
CA THR A 963 23.07 -14.45 8.93
C THR A 963 23.41 -12.95 9.05
N ILE A 964 23.02 -12.11 8.09
CA ILE A 964 23.04 -10.63 8.22
C ILE A 964 22.04 -10.17 9.30
N ALA A 965 22.14 -8.92 9.73
CA ALA A 965 21.14 -8.31 10.61
C ALA A 965 19.79 -8.17 9.89
N ASP A 966 18.70 -8.29 10.65
CA ASP A 966 17.33 -7.99 10.22
C ASP A 966 16.79 -8.71 8.96
N ALA A 967 17.41 -9.83 8.57
CA ALA A 967 16.90 -10.70 7.52
C ALA A 967 15.68 -11.51 7.99
N MET A 968 14.71 -11.65 7.09
CA MET A 968 13.59 -12.56 7.25
C MET A 968 14.05 -14.01 7.01
N ILE A 969 13.56 -14.92 7.83
CA ILE A 969 13.85 -16.36 7.80
C ILE A 969 12.53 -17.09 7.57
N ASP A 970 12.46 -17.86 6.49
CA ASP A 970 11.36 -18.78 6.20
C ASP A 970 11.90 -20.21 6.20
N VAL A 971 11.22 -21.13 6.90
CA VAL A 971 11.60 -22.53 7.06
C VAL A 971 10.44 -23.42 6.65
N SER A 972 10.56 -24.09 5.51
CA SER A 972 9.58 -25.03 4.96
C SER A 972 10.14 -26.45 4.88
N VAL A 973 9.27 -27.46 4.96
CA VAL A 973 9.65 -28.89 4.93
C VAL A 973 9.24 -29.50 3.59
N GLU A 974 10.12 -30.26 2.95
CA GLU A 974 9.79 -30.89 1.66
C GLU A 974 8.59 -31.83 1.81
N LYS A 975 7.53 -31.59 1.02
CA LYS A 975 6.24 -32.30 1.05
C LYS A 975 5.48 -32.14 2.39
N SER A 976 5.51 -30.94 2.98
CA SER A 976 4.58 -30.55 4.04
C SER A 976 4.11 -29.10 3.84
N GLU A 977 2.83 -28.84 4.12
CA GLU A 977 2.24 -27.49 4.17
C GLU A 977 2.67 -26.70 5.44
N LYS A 978 3.52 -27.30 6.29
CA LYS A 978 4.02 -26.70 7.53
C LYS A 978 5.27 -25.86 7.27
N PHE A 979 5.19 -24.59 7.67
CA PHE A 979 6.28 -23.62 7.62
C PHE A 979 6.44 -22.88 8.95
N ALA A 980 7.60 -22.24 9.15
CA ALA A 980 7.88 -21.38 10.31
C ALA A 980 8.60 -20.11 9.85
N LEU A 981 8.07 -18.95 10.26
CA LEU A 981 8.61 -17.63 9.92
C LEU A 981 9.26 -16.97 11.13
N GLY A 982 10.38 -16.28 10.91
CA GLY A 982 11.07 -15.48 11.92
C GLY A 982 11.96 -14.41 11.31
N LYS A 983 12.67 -13.68 12.16
CA LYS A 983 13.63 -12.64 11.76
C LYS A 983 14.95 -12.82 12.51
N SER A 984 16.09 -12.58 11.87
CA SER A 984 17.36 -12.43 12.57
C SER A 984 17.37 -11.11 13.34
N ASN A 985 17.97 -11.07 14.52
CA ASN A 985 18.10 -9.82 15.28
C ASN A 985 19.20 -8.91 14.72
N GLU A 986 19.35 -7.71 15.29
CA GLU A 986 20.38 -6.69 14.96
C GLU A 986 21.83 -7.23 14.86
N LYS A 987 22.11 -8.39 15.48
CA LYS A 987 23.45 -9.03 15.50
C LYS A 987 23.54 -10.20 14.52
N GLY A 988 22.51 -10.38 13.69
CA GLY A 988 22.32 -11.44 12.72
C GLY A 988 22.02 -12.82 13.31
N ASN A 989 21.78 -12.93 14.62
CA ASN A 989 21.54 -14.23 15.25
C ASN A 989 20.09 -14.67 15.00
N VAL A 990 19.89 -15.95 14.68
CA VAL A 990 18.58 -16.58 14.45
C VAL A 990 18.29 -17.56 15.59
N ILE A 991 17.11 -17.41 16.19
CA ILE A 991 16.45 -18.39 17.07
C ILE A 991 14.97 -18.36 16.64
N LEU A 992 14.46 -19.48 16.14
CA LEU A 992 13.12 -19.60 15.57
C LEU A 992 12.47 -20.90 16.07
N ASP A 993 11.28 -20.81 16.66
CA ASP A 993 10.47 -21.97 17.02
C ASP A 993 10.07 -22.75 15.76
N ILE A 994 10.34 -24.05 15.77
CA ILE A 994 10.02 -25.00 14.70
C ILE A 994 9.28 -26.24 15.23
N LYS A 995 8.81 -26.22 16.48
CA LYS A 995 8.20 -27.38 17.16
C LYS A 995 7.04 -27.98 16.36
N ASP A 996 6.25 -27.13 15.70
CA ASP A 996 5.03 -27.52 15.01
C ASP A 996 5.30 -28.12 13.62
N LEU A 997 6.53 -27.99 13.08
CA LEU A 997 6.95 -28.61 11.81
C LEU A 997 6.98 -30.15 11.88
N ASP A 998 7.03 -30.73 13.10
CA ASP A 998 7.04 -32.19 13.35
C ASP A 998 8.14 -32.96 12.59
N LEU A 999 9.34 -32.39 12.55
CA LEU A 999 10.47 -32.85 11.74
C LEU A 999 10.89 -34.30 12.02
N LYS A 1000 10.89 -35.12 10.96
CA LYS A 1000 11.32 -36.53 10.94
C LYS A 1000 12.70 -36.68 10.30
N LYS A 1001 13.42 -37.73 10.67
CA LYS A 1001 14.71 -38.10 10.06
C LYS A 1001 14.61 -38.20 8.53
N ASP A 1002 15.67 -37.77 7.85
CA ASP A 1002 15.90 -37.81 6.39
C ASP A 1002 14.97 -36.90 5.54
N GLN A 1003 14.02 -36.16 6.15
CA GLN A 1003 13.32 -35.07 5.44
C GLN A 1003 14.31 -33.97 5.01
N LYS A 1004 14.04 -33.32 3.87
CA LYS A 1004 14.66 -32.03 3.58
C LYS A 1004 13.87 -30.89 4.23
N VAL A 1005 14.61 -29.86 4.62
CA VAL A 1005 14.12 -28.56 5.09
C VAL A 1005 14.77 -27.49 4.23
N THR A 1006 13.95 -26.62 3.66
CA THR A 1006 14.35 -25.46 2.86
C THR A 1006 14.31 -24.24 3.76
N ILE A 1007 15.43 -23.53 3.87
CA ILE A 1007 15.54 -22.30 4.65
C ILE A 1007 15.80 -21.14 3.70
N THR A 1008 14.79 -20.31 3.50
CA THR A 1008 14.88 -19.07 2.74
C THR A 1008 15.37 -17.94 3.65
N VAL A 1009 16.34 -17.16 3.18
CA VAL A 1009 16.80 -15.94 3.84
C VAL A 1009 16.67 -14.77 2.88
N THR A 1010 15.91 -13.75 3.28
CA THR A 1010 15.70 -12.52 2.50
C THR A 1010 16.20 -11.32 3.32
N GLY A 1011 17.06 -10.50 2.75
CA GLY A 1011 17.62 -9.32 3.41
C GLY A 1011 16.77 -8.05 3.27
N PRO A 1012 17.05 -7.00 4.07
CA PRO A 1012 16.36 -5.72 3.99
C PRO A 1012 16.37 -5.01 2.62
N SER A 1013 17.36 -5.28 1.76
CA SER A 1013 17.42 -4.75 0.39
C SER A 1013 16.86 -5.71 -0.67
N GLY A 1014 16.15 -6.76 -0.27
CA GLY A 1014 15.48 -7.71 -1.16
C GLY A 1014 16.37 -8.85 -1.70
N GLY A 1015 17.65 -8.88 -1.34
CA GLY A 1015 18.55 -9.97 -1.70
C GLY A 1015 18.10 -11.30 -1.07
N LYS A 1016 18.12 -12.40 -1.83
CA LYS A 1016 17.48 -13.66 -1.44
C LYS A 1016 18.37 -14.88 -1.67
N VAL A 1017 18.49 -15.74 -0.67
CA VAL A 1017 19.27 -16.98 -0.73
C VAL A 1017 18.51 -18.13 -0.08
N VAL A 1018 18.55 -19.30 -0.71
CA VAL A 1018 17.88 -20.52 -0.24
C VAL A 1018 18.94 -21.54 0.17
N PHE A 1019 18.74 -22.17 1.33
CA PHE A 1019 19.63 -23.19 1.90
C PHE A 1019 18.86 -24.49 2.15
N GLU A 1020 19.24 -25.58 1.51
CA GLU A 1020 18.73 -26.92 1.86
C GLU A 1020 19.50 -27.51 3.06
N LYS A 1021 18.78 -28.21 3.95
CA LYS A 1021 19.33 -29.12 4.96
C LYS A 1021 18.53 -30.42 4.99
N THR A 1022 19.18 -31.52 5.38
CA THR A 1022 18.51 -32.78 5.73
C THR A 1022 18.39 -32.90 7.25
N VAL A 1023 17.22 -33.28 7.74
CA VAL A 1023 16.96 -33.55 9.17
C VAL A 1023 17.70 -34.81 9.60
N LEU A 1024 18.58 -34.68 10.58
CA LEU A 1024 19.41 -35.78 11.06
C LEU A 1024 18.67 -36.62 12.12
N GLY A 1025 18.86 -37.93 12.09
CA GLY A 1025 18.27 -38.84 13.07
C GLY A 1025 18.80 -38.58 14.48
N LYS A 1026 17.91 -38.52 15.48
CA LYS A 1026 18.29 -38.25 16.87
C LYS A 1026 18.99 -39.48 17.48
N ILE A 1027 20.30 -39.38 17.75
CA ILE A 1027 21.04 -40.49 18.39
C ILE A 1027 20.62 -40.60 19.87
N VAL A 1028 19.71 -41.51 20.16
CA VAL A 1028 19.32 -41.86 21.53
C VAL A 1028 20.41 -42.73 22.16
N ALA A 1029 21.24 -42.13 23.02
CA ALA A 1029 22.25 -42.84 23.81
C ALA A 1029 21.56 -43.74 24.85
N SER A 1030 21.49 -45.05 24.58
CA SER A 1030 20.84 -46.01 25.47
C SER A 1030 21.71 -46.36 26.68
N ASN A 1031 21.11 -46.27 27.88
CA ASN A 1031 21.57 -46.84 29.15
C ASN A 1031 23.03 -46.53 29.58
N VAL A 1032 23.26 -45.35 30.16
CA VAL A 1032 24.37 -45.14 31.12
C VAL A 1032 23.83 -45.27 32.54
N SER A 1033 24.43 -46.17 33.33
CA SER A 1033 24.01 -46.45 34.71
C SER A 1033 24.26 -45.28 35.66
N THR A 1034 23.34 -45.04 36.59
CA THR A 1034 23.45 -44.01 37.62
C THR A 1034 24.53 -44.35 38.66
N LYS A 1035 25.65 -43.61 38.68
CA LYS A 1035 26.51 -43.48 39.87
C LYS A 1035 27.51 -42.31 39.82
N THR A 1036 27.25 -41.32 40.67
CA THR A 1036 28.17 -40.24 41.12
C THR A 1036 28.60 -39.21 40.05
N PRO A 1037 28.30 -37.91 40.21
CA PRO A 1037 28.84 -36.86 39.34
C PRO A 1037 30.36 -36.67 39.55
N SER A 1038 31.10 -36.52 38.46
CA SER A 1038 32.44 -35.90 38.49
C SER A 1038 32.32 -34.36 38.51
N SER A 1039 33.37 -33.67 38.96
CA SER A 1039 33.42 -32.21 39.15
C SER A 1039 33.43 -31.36 37.86
N THR A 1040 32.80 -31.84 36.79
CA THR A 1040 32.85 -31.30 35.42
C THR A 1040 31.48 -31.22 34.74
N THR A 1041 30.41 -31.68 35.39
CA THR A 1041 29.04 -31.69 34.84
C THR A 1041 28.01 -31.16 35.86
N TRP A 1042 26.89 -30.67 35.33
CA TRP A 1042 25.68 -30.32 36.10
C TRP A 1042 24.47 -31.00 35.45
N ILE A 1043 23.55 -31.47 36.28
CA ILE A 1043 22.31 -32.15 35.90
C ILE A 1043 21.13 -31.19 36.11
N ASP A 1044 20.32 -30.97 35.08
CA ASP A 1044 19.02 -30.33 35.23
C ASP A 1044 17.99 -31.38 35.70
N GLY A 1045 17.49 -31.19 36.93
CA GLY A 1045 16.53 -32.10 37.56
C GLY A 1045 15.13 -32.10 36.90
N THR A 1046 14.83 -31.09 36.08
CA THR A 1046 13.52 -30.91 35.44
C THR A 1046 13.38 -31.73 34.15
N LEU A 1047 14.50 -32.02 33.48
CA LEU A 1047 14.53 -32.69 32.16
C LEU A 1047 15.48 -33.90 32.08
N GLN A 1048 16.13 -34.28 33.18
CA GLN A 1048 17.12 -35.38 33.26
C GLN A 1048 18.27 -35.29 32.23
N LYS A 1049 18.63 -34.08 31.80
CA LYS A 1049 19.77 -33.84 30.88
C LYS A 1049 21.02 -33.46 31.68
N VAL A 1050 22.18 -33.92 31.20
CA VAL A 1050 23.50 -33.70 31.79
C VAL A 1050 24.35 -32.89 30.83
N TYR A 1051 24.92 -31.78 31.28
CA TYR A 1051 25.70 -30.88 30.45
C TYR A 1051 27.15 -30.71 30.96
N PRO A 1052 28.18 -30.79 30.09
CA PRO A 1052 29.54 -30.40 30.42
C PRO A 1052 29.65 -28.86 30.46
N LYS A 1053 30.49 -28.33 31.34
CA LYS A 1053 30.50 -26.88 31.65
C LYS A 1053 31.65 -26.11 30.98
N THR A 1054 31.58 -25.95 29.66
CA THR A 1054 32.41 -25.03 28.86
C THR A 1054 31.60 -24.46 27.69
N ASN A 1055 31.87 -23.20 27.32
CA ASN A 1055 31.16 -22.51 26.25
C ASN A 1055 31.65 -22.91 24.85
N ASP A 1056 30.77 -22.65 23.87
CA ASP A 1056 30.99 -22.52 22.44
C ASP A 1056 31.28 -23.79 21.59
N GLU A 1057 30.72 -23.75 20.37
CA GLU A 1057 30.76 -24.72 19.26
C GLU A 1057 30.28 -26.17 19.49
N LYS A 1058 29.07 -26.48 18.98
CA LYS A 1058 28.56 -27.86 18.82
C LYS A 1058 29.25 -28.56 17.63
N GLN A 1059 30.25 -29.40 17.89
CA GLN A 1059 30.82 -30.35 16.90
C GLN A 1059 30.77 -31.80 17.43
N PRO A 1060 30.07 -32.74 16.77
CA PRO A 1060 30.01 -34.13 17.20
C PRO A 1060 31.20 -34.95 16.66
N ILE A 1061 31.88 -35.70 17.53
CA ILE A 1061 32.90 -36.69 17.14
C ILE A 1061 32.30 -38.10 17.22
N PHE A 1062 32.44 -38.87 16.15
CA PHE A 1062 32.01 -40.27 16.10
C PHE A 1062 32.92 -41.18 16.95
N ILE A 1063 32.31 -42.13 17.66
CA ILE A 1063 33.01 -43.29 18.23
C ILE A 1063 32.39 -44.56 17.65
N VAL A 1064 33.17 -45.33 16.92
CA VAL A 1064 32.81 -46.68 16.46
C VAL A 1064 33.21 -47.69 17.52
N LEU A 1065 32.29 -48.55 17.94
CA LEU A 1065 32.56 -49.66 18.86
C LEU A 1065 32.15 -51.00 18.24
N GLY A 1066 33.11 -51.61 17.54
CA GLY A 1066 33.10 -53.04 17.26
C GLY A 1066 33.38 -53.82 18.55
N MET A 1067 32.75 -54.99 18.70
CA MET A 1067 32.76 -55.76 19.95
C MET A 1067 33.82 -56.90 19.91
N ILE A 1068 34.08 -57.51 21.08
CA ILE A 1068 34.68 -58.85 21.32
C ILE A 1068 36.18 -58.93 21.74
N VAL A 1069 36.35 -58.98 23.08
CA VAL A 1069 37.13 -59.98 23.86
C VAL A 1069 38.68 -59.98 23.88
N LEU A 1070 39.20 -59.82 25.12
CA LEU A 1070 40.49 -60.27 25.71
C LEU A 1070 41.83 -59.91 25.01
N GLY A 1071 42.55 -58.96 25.63
CA GLY A 1071 44.00 -58.80 25.52
C GLY A 1071 44.55 -58.09 26.77
N THR A 1072 45.59 -58.63 27.40
CA THR A 1072 46.16 -58.08 28.65
C THR A 1072 47.26 -57.06 28.40
N SER A 1073 47.31 -56.02 29.24
CA SER A 1073 48.45 -55.12 29.47
C SER A 1073 48.80 -54.12 28.36
N GLY A 1074 48.66 -52.82 28.65
CA GLY A 1074 49.15 -51.73 27.80
C GLY A 1074 48.92 -50.34 28.42
N LEU A 1075 50.00 -49.57 28.61
CA LEU A 1075 49.95 -48.14 28.95
C LEU A 1075 50.17 -47.29 27.66
N ILE A 1076 50.43 -45.97 27.79
CA ILE A 1076 50.73 -44.95 26.73
C ILE A 1076 49.45 -44.15 26.37
N TYR A 1077 49.22 -42.88 26.75
CA TYR A 1077 50.04 -41.64 26.75
C TYR A 1077 50.28 -41.15 25.29
N PHE A 1078 50.27 -39.88 24.90
CA PHE A 1078 50.44 -38.64 25.65
C PHE A 1078 50.02 -37.42 24.77
N LYS A 1079 49.65 -36.32 25.45
CA LYS A 1079 49.89 -34.90 25.08
C LYS A 1079 49.05 -34.21 23.99
N GLN A 1080 48.58 -33.02 24.38
CA GLN A 1080 47.94 -32.00 23.53
C GLN A 1080 48.93 -31.40 22.52
N LYS A 1081 48.37 -30.79 21.47
CA LYS A 1081 48.68 -29.40 21.16
C LYS A 1081 47.36 -28.63 20.96
#